data_AF-A0ABD3PPY5-F1
#
_entry.id   AF-A0ABD3PPY5-F1
#
_cell.length_a   1.000
_cell.length_b   1.000
_cell.length_c   1.000
_cell.angle_alpha   90.00
_cell.angle_beta   90.00
_cell.angle_gamma   90.00
#
_symmetry.space_group_name_H-M   'P 1'
#
loop_
_entity.id
_entity.type
_entity.pdbx_description
1 polymer ?
#
loop_
_entity_poly.entity_id
_entity_poly.type
_entity_poly.pdbx_seq_one_letter_code
_entity_poly.pdbx_strand_id
1 'polypeptide(L)'
;MELSSSERVLFGVLPDRAAKLGHRGYRMLLISPVFRSVGFYLHKKISVMAGKDIIISKSAGEDGQDVDAICLGSGRFLRSVLVPFLSSNMKPAVFQTRGRNFLDSFQEQYRRDDTDDIDVVSSLCYPVDTVQFDGSTTTSDIQIYAVGTLGSPAGKYQLMESLVSNMTGISVIGVGVTEAGMQNAENQCMLDLTELLNKFYCKSLACSNPNGRICVINTDNVPNNGDVMRSHVLKNAERYGMEVEGASSFVDFISAKVAFLNSMVDRITSSRPDSDGLIPMCEPLPMKALVICDQGRDLPLWMDDAGVQSRFGVKIRHDPTDLESDVSLKLRVANCTHTAVAHAMALLSMTNTAALCRLSTSSQIILNYLDSLYTAQILPGAVHDGILECETDATWVDWRKRLQHPHFGLSTFFITQNGAAKCGIRLGPTIKSLVAANVHGATTGDHPLSVSMAFAVAAVLRFLTPASSIFGSAPGWSTRISDAKDRGTYVGWFDVSSNEYGTNDGQLPDKASDDTVTYADGLRYNLSEGWYEFRCDCLVSRNTLTTNETEQGDSKIALPDALSWFDGPKQPCAYNKSVKAYLLHPQGGNLQTVVEGGDEVEESMRVRTFDTFVSAVCTLYARMVSGDGIILLLQEMMEKQHIYTHGFATPCACLDDSMSERGCIHRLHYRQHPIPSTSFLMLTRGGPRREDIDTVVFSEVRGHQVIDLHTHLLPPSHGALCLWGIDELLTYHYLVAEYFMTAPASISPERFYELNKKEQANLIWDALFIQRSPISEATRGVVTTLLALGLDAHVKSRDLNAIRKYYDKFRGSGLSGTSTFVEKVMAISGVRYAVMTNIPFDDTEIRHWRPRKKDYPATFRSALRVDPLLAGDKETVEKALRAAGYGISVADAEKYLHDWCDTMQPEYMMASTPHDFIFLAPDGGGGPLASVKKRGLNEESLKVPFAFTDLSANECSGCEETDNIPTIINERSVFLDCLMKVCEERNLPLALKIGAHRKINPGLLAAGDGMVAFADTASLARLCSTYPKVRFLATFLSRQNQHEACVLANKFRNLHIYGCWWYCNNPSIIHEITTMRVELLGTAFSAQHSDARVIDQLIYKWAHSRAVIANVLVEEYKKAISSGWEFNRKEIRRDVSMMFGGAYEDFMKKAL
;
A
#
# COMPACT_ATOMS: atom_id res chain seq x y z
N MET A 1 25.61 33.62 61.83
CA MET A 1 24.40 34.46 61.72
C MET A 1 24.43 35.07 60.33
N GLU A 2 23.41 34.92 59.49
CA GLU A 2 22.13 34.20 59.67
C GLU A 2 21.54 33.77 58.32
N LEU A 3 20.66 32.76 58.36
CA LEU A 3 19.57 32.46 57.41
C LEU A 3 19.86 32.23 55.90
N SER A 4 19.50 31.01 55.45
CA SER A 4 18.74 30.64 54.22
C SER A 4 18.98 31.32 52.86
N SER A 5 18.90 30.66 51.71
CA SER A 5 18.88 29.22 51.33
C SER A 5 18.79 29.19 49.80
N SER A 6 19.73 28.55 49.09
CA SER A 6 19.90 28.74 47.64
C SER A 6 19.45 27.56 46.78
N GLU A 7 18.84 27.86 45.63
CA GLU A 7 18.60 26.94 44.52
C GLU A 7 19.52 27.25 43.34
N ARG A 8 20.08 26.18 42.73
CA ARG A 8 20.61 26.07 41.34
C ARG A 8 21.76 26.97 40.84
N VAL A 9 22.71 26.34 40.15
CA VAL A 9 23.16 26.57 38.74
C VAL A 9 24.64 26.17 38.57
N LEU A 10 24.96 25.65 37.37
CA LEU A 10 26.20 24.99 36.97
C LEU A 10 27.45 25.88 36.97
N PHE A 11 28.62 25.27 37.24
CA PHE A 11 29.81 25.09 36.37
C PHE A 11 30.71 24.04 37.06
N GLY A 12 31.63 23.29 36.44
CA GLY A 12 32.09 23.19 35.04
C GLY A 12 33.63 22.96 34.99
N VAL A 13 34.12 22.21 33.99
CA VAL A 13 35.55 22.02 33.60
C VAL A 13 36.36 20.85 34.25
N LEU A 14 37.27 20.27 33.45
CA LEU A 14 38.18 19.11 33.62
C LEU A 14 39.63 19.58 34.00
N PRO A 15 40.73 18.77 34.03
CA PRO A 15 40.97 17.31 33.91
C PRO A 15 41.72 16.79 35.20
N ASP A 16 42.67 15.83 35.30
CA ASP A 16 43.35 14.87 34.39
C ASP A 16 43.77 13.55 35.14
N ARG A 17 45.06 13.16 35.14
CA ARG A 17 45.58 11.81 35.48
C ARG A 17 46.79 11.81 36.42
N ALA A 18 46.78 10.93 37.43
CA ALA A 18 47.92 10.10 37.88
C ALA A 18 47.36 9.00 38.82
N ALA A 19 47.57 7.68 38.73
CA ALA A 19 48.53 6.76 38.10
C ALA A 19 49.64 6.22 39.05
N LYS A 20 49.60 4.89 39.28
CA LYS A 20 50.66 3.99 39.84
C LYS A 20 50.91 4.09 41.37
N LEU A 21 51.33 3.04 42.10
CA LEU A 21 51.66 1.63 41.73
C LEU A 21 51.60 0.65 42.93
N GLY A 22 50.97 -0.53 42.76
CA GLY A 22 51.32 -1.80 43.44
C GLY A 22 50.98 -2.01 44.94
N HIS A 23 50.98 -3.23 45.49
CA HIS A 23 51.00 -4.57 44.88
C HIS A 23 50.64 -5.70 45.90
N ARG A 24 49.85 -6.71 45.48
CA ARG A 24 49.59 -8.05 46.10
C ARG A 24 48.86 -8.14 47.47
N GLY A 25 47.93 -9.11 47.58
CA GLY A 25 47.42 -9.63 48.86
C GLY A 25 46.14 -10.47 48.74
N TYR A 26 46.22 -11.80 48.95
CA TYR A 26 45.05 -12.69 49.09
C TYR A 26 44.50 -12.67 50.53
N ARG A 27 43.16 -12.70 50.71
CA ARG A 27 42.47 -13.78 51.45
C ARG A 27 40.93 -13.62 51.52
N MET A 28 40.27 -14.74 51.78
CA MET A 28 38.82 -14.89 52.03
C MET A 28 38.66 -15.90 53.19
N LEU A 29 37.88 -15.55 54.22
CA LEU A 29 37.27 -16.40 55.27
C LEU A 29 36.12 -15.58 55.89
N LEU A 30 34.89 -16.07 56.11
CA LEU A 30 34.41 -17.19 56.95
C LEU A 30 34.57 -16.97 58.47
N ILE A 31 33.45 -17.06 59.21
CA ILE A 31 33.31 -17.73 60.52
C ILE A 31 31.83 -17.82 60.95
N SER A 32 31.48 -18.91 61.63
CA SER A 32 30.24 -19.12 62.42
C SER A 32 30.64 -19.97 63.65
N PRO A 33 29.97 -19.81 64.81
CA PRO A 33 29.42 -21.01 65.47
C PRO A 33 28.12 -20.78 66.29
N VAL A 34 27.68 -21.82 67.00
CA VAL A 34 26.37 -22.00 67.68
C VAL A 34 26.58 -22.33 69.19
N PHE A 35 25.65 -21.99 70.11
CA PHE A 35 25.01 -22.89 71.14
C PHE A 35 24.38 -22.24 72.42
N ARG A 36 23.09 -22.59 72.66
CA ARG A 36 22.30 -22.85 73.92
C ARG A 36 22.45 -22.04 75.24
N SER A 37 21.29 -21.58 75.75
CA SER A 37 20.61 -21.98 77.02
C SER A 37 19.11 -21.56 76.94
N VAL A 38 18.06 -22.38 77.19
CA VAL A 38 17.52 -23.04 78.42
C VAL A 38 16.77 -22.09 79.39
N GLY A 39 15.43 -22.21 79.50
CA GLY A 39 14.59 -21.56 80.54
C GLY A 39 13.06 -21.66 80.33
N PHE A 40 12.32 -22.19 81.31
CA PHE A 40 10.83 -22.35 81.38
C PHE A 40 10.13 -21.02 81.81
N TYR A 41 8.82 -20.76 81.78
CA TYR A 41 7.53 -21.35 81.27
C TYR A 41 6.55 -20.16 81.10
N LEU A 42 5.43 -20.20 80.37
CA LEU A 42 4.14 -20.77 80.79
C LEU A 42 3.10 -20.76 79.64
N HIS A 43 2.01 -21.52 79.76
CA HIS A 43 1.02 -21.71 78.68
C HIS A 43 0.05 -20.54 78.43
N LYS A 44 -0.27 -20.33 77.15
CA LYS A 44 -1.68 -20.19 76.71
C LYS A 44 -1.86 -20.98 75.40
N LYS A 45 -2.83 -21.90 75.36
CA LYS A 45 -3.11 -22.71 74.16
C LYS A 45 -3.70 -21.83 73.05
N ILE A 46 -3.06 -21.82 71.89
CA ILE A 46 -3.71 -21.69 70.58
C ILE A 46 -3.26 -22.91 69.78
N SER A 47 -4.19 -23.61 69.13
CA SER A 47 -3.87 -24.79 68.34
C SER A 47 -3.28 -24.36 67.01
N VAL A 48 -2.07 -24.82 66.69
CA VAL A 48 -1.54 -24.75 65.32
C VAL A 48 -2.05 -25.98 64.60
N MET A 49 -3.14 -25.85 63.84
CA MET A 49 -3.55 -26.86 62.88
C MET A 49 -2.46 -27.01 61.81
N ALA A 50 -2.05 -28.24 61.53
CA ALA A 50 -1.25 -28.54 60.35
C ALA A 50 -2.17 -28.46 59.12
N GLY A 51 -1.99 -27.44 58.29
CA GLY A 51 -2.78 -27.27 57.07
C GLY A 51 -2.54 -28.41 56.08
N LYS A 52 -3.62 -29.02 55.58
CA LYS A 52 -3.56 -29.92 54.42
C LYS A 52 -3.43 -29.06 53.16
N ASP A 53 -2.46 -29.40 52.31
CA ASP A 53 -2.24 -28.76 51.00
C ASP A 53 -2.79 -29.60 49.83
N ILE A 54 -3.69 -30.54 50.18
CA ILE A 54 -4.56 -31.32 49.29
C ILE A 54 -5.94 -31.48 49.94
N ILE A 55 -7.00 -31.58 49.13
CA ILE A 55 -8.34 -32.05 49.53
C ILE A 55 -8.75 -33.14 48.54
N ILE A 56 -9.28 -34.26 49.03
CA ILE A 56 -9.78 -35.38 48.23
C ILE A 56 -11.27 -35.54 48.52
N SER A 57 -12.08 -35.75 47.49
CA SER A 57 -13.52 -36.01 47.63
C SER A 57 -13.77 -37.49 47.92
N LYS A 58 -14.70 -37.80 48.83
CA LYS A 58 -15.16 -39.19 49.06
C LYS A 58 -15.75 -39.87 47.82
N SER A 59 -16.16 -39.10 46.81
CA SER A 59 -16.56 -39.64 45.50
C SER A 59 -15.41 -40.21 44.66
N ALA A 60 -14.16 -40.10 45.14
CA ALA A 60 -12.94 -40.66 44.56
C ALA A 60 -12.42 -41.93 45.28
N GLY A 61 -13.22 -42.51 46.18
CA GLY A 61 -12.74 -43.50 47.17
C GLY A 61 -12.18 -42.82 48.42
N GLU A 62 -11.85 -43.59 49.47
CA GLU A 62 -11.48 -43.02 50.78
C GLU A 62 -10.21 -42.14 50.71
N ASP A 63 -9.19 -42.57 49.95
CA ASP A 63 -7.92 -41.85 49.75
C ASP A 63 -7.65 -41.48 48.27
N GLY A 64 -8.69 -41.36 47.44
CA GLY A 64 -8.54 -41.01 46.01
C GLY A 64 -8.13 -42.17 45.09
N GLN A 65 -8.47 -43.40 45.49
CA GLN A 65 -8.20 -44.65 44.76
C GLN A 65 -8.75 -44.65 43.32
N ASP A 66 -9.85 -43.93 43.07
CA ASP A 66 -10.53 -43.87 41.77
C ASP A 66 -10.08 -42.70 40.89
N VAL A 67 -9.15 -41.84 41.34
CA VAL A 67 -8.64 -40.73 40.49
C VAL A 67 -7.85 -41.31 39.33
N ASP A 68 -8.33 -41.08 38.11
CA ASP A 68 -7.80 -41.63 36.85
C ASP A 68 -7.28 -40.54 35.87
N ALA A 69 -7.44 -39.26 36.22
CA ALA A 69 -6.82 -38.13 35.53
C ALA A 69 -6.25 -37.08 36.49
N ILE A 70 -5.10 -36.51 36.14
CA ILE A 70 -4.44 -35.42 36.91
C ILE A 70 -4.16 -34.23 36.00
N CYS A 71 -4.60 -33.04 36.41
CA CYS A 71 -4.36 -31.79 35.71
C CYS A 71 -3.33 -30.93 36.46
N LEU A 72 -2.20 -30.67 35.82
CA LEU A 72 -1.15 -29.78 36.30
C LEU A 72 -1.40 -28.36 35.78
N GLY A 73 -1.77 -27.46 36.69
CA GLY A 73 -2.11 -26.06 36.44
C GLY A 73 -3.60 -25.77 36.65
N SER A 74 -3.90 -24.58 37.16
CA SER A 74 -5.26 -24.07 37.37
C SER A 74 -5.69 -23.04 36.31
N GLY A 75 -5.12 -23.13 35.10
CA GLY A 75 -5.34 -22.20 33.99
C GLY A 75 -6.80 -22.11 33.52
N ARG A 76 -7.23 -20.91 33.10
CA ARG A 76 -8.64 -20.61 32.76
C ARG A 76 -9.18 -21.44 31.61
N PHE A 77 -8.38 -21.71 30.57
CA PHE A 77 -8.77 -22.60 29.48
C PHE A 77 -8.90 -24.06 29.96
N LEU A 78 -7.87 -24.61 30.62
CA LEU A 78 -7.90 -25.97 31.16
C LEU A 78 -9.15 -26.21 32.04
N ARG A 79 -9.49 -25.23 32.89
CA ARG A 79 -10.64 -25.31 33.78
C ARG A 79 -12.00 -25.04 33.11
N SER A 80 -12.05 -24.49 31.89
CA SER A 80 -13.31 -24.24 31.15
C SER A 80 -13.55 -25.17 29.96
N VAL A 81 -12.55 -25.97 29.55
CA VAL A 81 -12.67 -26.94 28.43
C VAL A 81 -12.20 -28.34 28.84
N LEU A 82 -10.91 -28.53 29.16
CA LEU A 82 -10.36 -29.88 29.37
C LEU A 82 -10.91 -30.56 30.63
N VAL A 83 -10.94 -29.90 31.78
CA VAL A 83 -11.47 -30.49 33.03
C VAL A 83 -12.97 -30.80 32.93
N PRO A 84 -13.84 -29.92 32.39
CA PRO A 84 -15.23 -30.27 32.08
C PRO A 84 -15.39 -31.50 31.16
N PHE A 85 -14.56 -31.61 30.11
CA PHE A 85 -14.57 -32.76 29.21
C PHE A 85 -14.17 -34.05 29.93
N LEU A 86 -13.07 -34.04 30.70
CA LEU A 86 -12.63 -35.19 31.51
C LEU A 86 -13.70 -35.60 32.53
N SER A 87 -14.23 -34.63 33.29
CA SER A 87 -15.26 -34.85 34.32
C SER A 87 -16.57 -35.45 33.77
N SER A 88 -16.76 -35.54 32.46
CA SER A 88 -17.94 -36.19 31.87
C SER A 88 -17.94 -37.72 32.03
N ASN A 89 -16.76 -38.36 32.09
CA ASN A 89 -16.58 -39.81 32.11
C ASN A 89 -15.37 -40.30 32.95
N MET A 90 -14.60 -39.38 33.55
CA MET A 90 -13.40 -39.64 34.35
C MET A 90 -13.46 -38.83 35.66
N LYS A 91 -12.53 -39.10 36.58
CA LYS A 91 -12.42 -38.47 37.90
C LYS A 91 -11.18 -37.56 38.00
N PRO A 92 -11.18 -36.36 37.37
CA PRO A 92 -10.02 -35.48 37.35
C PRO A 92 -9.69 -34.87 38.72
N ALA A 93 -8.40 -34.83 39.05
CA ALA A 93 -7.83 -34.02 40.12
C ALA A 93 -7.04 -32.82 39.56
N VAL A 94 -7.05 -31.66 40.24
CA VAL A 94 -6.45 -30.41 39.73
C VAL A 94 -5.43 -29.84 40.72
N PHE A 95 -4.18 -29.67 40.27
CA PHE A 95 -3.06 -29.19 41.09
C PHE A 95 -2.51 -27.86 40.56
N GLN A 96 -2.60 -26.81 41.38
CA GLN A 96 -2.07 -25.49 41.05
C GLN A 96 -0.52 -25.51 41.01
N THR A 97 0.08 -25.16 39.87
CA THR A 97 1.54 -25.22 39.66
C THR A 97 2.34 -24.14 40.38
N ARG A 98 1.72 -22.99 40.72
CA ARG A 98 2.34 -21.89 41.46
C ARG A 98 1.30 -21.17 42.31
N GLY A 99 1.63 -20.87 43.57
CA GLY A 99 0.68 -20.28 44.54
C GLY A 99 -0.33 -21.31 45.07
N ARG A 100 -1.28 -20.84 45.89
CA ARG A 100 -2.25 -21.70 46.60
C ARG A 100 -3.70 -21.21 46.57
N ASN A 101 -3.99 -20.06 45.94
CA ASN A 101 -5.34 -19.45 45.97
C ASN A 101 -6.45 -20.35 45.38
N PHE A 102 -6.16 -21.21 44.39
CA PHE A 102 -7.14 -22.16 43.84
C PHE A 102 -7.43 -23.33 44.78
N LEU A 103 -6.50 -23.71 45.68
CA LEU A 103 -6.78 -24.67 46.74
C LEU A 103 -7.52 -24.00 47.90
N ASP A 104 -7.03 -22.84 48.32
CA ASP A 104 -7.55 -22.11 49.48
C ASP A 104 -9.01 -21.67 49.27
N SER A 105 -9.45 -21.43 48.02
CA SER A 105 -10.84 -21.12 47.72
C SER A 105 -11.81 -22.26 48.09
N PHE A 106 -11.42 -23.53 47.91
CA PHE A 106 -12.21 -24.66 48.40
C PHE A 106 -12.18 -24.72 49.93
N GLN A 107 -11.02 -24.49 50.56
CA GLN A 107 -10.93 -24.47 52.02
C GLN A 107 -11.79 -23.35 52.64
N GLU A 108 -11.92 -22.20 51.98
CA GLU A 108 -12.81 -21.14 52.45
C GLU A 108 -14.29 -21.46 52.20
N GLN A 109 -14.61 -22.10 51.07
CA GLN A 109 -15.97 -22.58 50.78
C GLN A 109 -16.48 -23.53 51.88
N TYR A 110 -15.75 -24.60 52.20
CA TYR A 110 -16.18 -25.56 53.23
C TYR A 110 -16.11 -25.02 54.67
N ARG A 111 -15.32 -23.98 54.95
CA ARG A 111 -15.37 -23.26 56.24
C ARG A 111 -16.65 -22.42 56.43
N ARG A 112 -17.48 -22.25 55.40
CA ARG A 112 -18.75 -21.49 55.48
C ARG A 112 -20.00 -22.37 55.63
N ASP A 113 -19.87 -23.68 55.44
CA ASP A 113 -20.98 -24.66 55.53
C ASP A 113 -21.11 -25.31 56.94
N ASP A 114 -20.51 -24.71 57.97
CA ASP A 114 -20.60 -25.11 59.39
C ASP A 114 -20.15 -26.56 59.73
N THR A 115 -19.44 -27.23 58.81
CA THR A 115 -18.80 -28.53 59.07
C THR A 115 -17.42 -28.33 59.71
N ASP A 116 -17.31 -28.56 61.02
CA ASP A 116 -16.04 -28.56 61.78
C ASP A 116 -15.00 -29.58 61.25
N ASP A 117 -15.43 -30.55 60.44
CA ASP A 117 -14.60 -31.63 59.89
C ASP A 117 -14.32 -31.44 58.39
N ILE A 118 -13.20 -30.79 58.07
CA ILE A 118 -12.66 -30.64 56.69
C ILE A 118 -12.35 -32.02 56.05
N ASP A 119 -12.29 -33.08 56.85
CA ASP A 119 -11.92 -34.43 56.45
C ASP A 119 -13.06 -35.22 55.76
N VAL A 120 -14.24 -34.61 55.57
CA VAL A 120 -15.44 -35.27 55.02
C VAL A 120 -16.07 -34.53 53.83
N VAL A 121 -15.26 -34.08 52.86
CA VAL A 121 -15.79 -33.47 51.62
C VAL A 121 -16.46 -34.52 50.72
N SER A 122 -17.78 -34.43 50.58
CA SER A 122 -18.60 -35.32 49.76
C SER A 122 -18.37 -35.14 48.25
N SER A 123 -18.30 -33.89 47.78
CA SER A 123 -18.09 -33.51 46.37
C SER A 123 -17.30 -32.20 46.27
N LEU A 124 -16.26 -32.16 45.44
CA LEU A 124 -15.54 -30.94 45.08
C LEU A 124 -16.08 -30.41 43.74
N CYS A 125 -16.38 -29.12 43.66
CA CYS A 125 -16.76 -28.46 42.39
C CYS A 125 -16.28 -27.01 42.36
N TYR A 126 -16.04 -26.47 41.16
CA TYR A 126 -15.79 -25.04 40.97
C TYR A 126 -16.66 -24.47 39.83
N PRO A 127 -17.14 -23.23 39.94
CA PRO A 127 -17.97 -22.61 38.91
C PRO A 127 -17.15 -22.18 37.68
N VAL A 128 -17.76 -22.33 36.50
CA VAL A 128 -17.34 -21.73 35.23
C VAL A 128 -18.50 -20.93 34.67
N ASP A 129 -18.27 -19.64 34.40
CA ASP A 129 -19.26 -18.74 33.83
C ASP A 129 -19.21 -18.80 32.30
N THR A 130 -20.33 -19.15 31.66
CA THR A 130 -20.52 -18.96 30.21
C THR A 130 -21.43 -17.76 29.98
N VAL A 131 -20.89 -16.68 29.43
CA VAL A 131 -21.67 -15.49 29.04
C VAL A 131 -22.32 -15.78 27.70
N GLN A 132 -23.62 -15.58 27.59
CA GLN A 132 -24.41 -15.80 26.38
C GLN A 132 -24.51 -14.52 25.53
N PHE A 133 -24.91 -14.68 24.27
CA PHE A 133 -25.04 -13.55 23.33
C PHE A 133 -26.11 -12.51 23.73
N ASP A 134 -27.06 -12.87 24.62
CA ASP A 134 -28.06 -11.97 25.20
C ASP A 134 -27.60 -11.29 26.51
N GLY A 135 -26.38 -11.58 26.96
CA GLY A 135 -25.79 -11.04 28.20
C GLY A 135 -26.15 -11.82 29.46
N SER A 136 -27.02 -12.83 29.37
CA SER A 136 -27.21 -13.76 30.48
C SER A 136 -25.92 -14.54 30.74
N THR A 137 -25.63 -14.87 32.01
CA THR A 137 -24.46 -15.67 32.39
C THR A 137 -24.92 -16.99 32.99
N THR A 138 -24.52 -18.09 32.36
CA THR A 138 -24.78 -19.46 32.82
C THR A 138 -23.58 -19.96 33.62
N THR A 139 -23.69 -19.99 34.94
CA THR A 139 -22.71 -20.70 35.79
C THR A 139 -22.89 -22.21 35.63
N SER A 140 -21.80 -22.93 35.39
CA SER A 140 -21.75 -24.40 35.42
C SER A 140 -20.76 -24.85 36.49
N ASP A 141 -21.23 -25.58 37.49
CA ASP A 141 -20.35 -26.15 38.52
C ASP A 141 -19.69 -27.43 38.00
N ILE A 142 -18.36 -27.38 37.88
CA ILE A 142 -17.54 -28.45 37.31
C ILE A 142 -17.02 -29.33 38.44
N GLN A 143 -17.44 -30.59 38.47
CA GLN A 143 -16.99 -31.55 39.47
C GLN A 143 -15.51 -31.91 39.27
N ILE A 144 -14.78 -32.04 40.38
CA ILE A 144 -13.44 -32.61 40.45
C ILE A 144 -13.36 -33.56 41.65
N TYR A 145 -12.28 -34.33 41.73
CA TYR A 145 -12.18 -35.46 42.65
C TYR A 145 -11.02 -35.32 43.66
N ALA A 146 -10.02 -34.50 43.34
CA ALA A 146 -9.12 -33.90 44.32
C ALA A 146 -8.62 -32.51 43.85
N VAL A 147 -8.19 -31.68 44.78
CA VAL A 147 -7.55 -30.38 44.52
C VAL A 147 -6.33 -30.21 45.42
N GLY A 148 -5.28 -29.58 44.90
CA GLY A 148 -4.05 -29.33 45.67
C GLY A 148 -3.13 -28.29 45.03
N THR A 149 -1.93 -28.15 45.57
CA THR A 149 -0.89 -27.25 45.04
C THR A 149 0.49 -27.91 44.94
N LEU A 150 1.22 -27.59 43.87
CA LEU A 150 2.66 -27.84 43.73
C LEU A 150 3.49 -26.62 44.15
N GLY A 151 2.85 -25.47 44.37
CA GLY A 151 3.47 -24.24 44.85
C GLY A 151 3.96 -24.30 46.31
N SER A 152 3.74 -25.41 47.01
CA SER A 152 4.35 -25.70 48.32
C SER A 152 5.01 -27.08 48.33
N PRO A 153 6.10 -27.28 49.10
CA PRO A 153 6.71 -28.61 49.28
C PRO A 153 5.75 -29.62 49.93
N ALA A 154 4.82 -29.15 50.78
CA ALA A 154 3.85 -30.00 51.46
C ALA A 154 2.78 -30.53 50.50
N GLY A 155 2.21 -29.68 49.64
CA GLY A 155 1.23 -30.09 48.63
C GLY A 155 1.84 -30.99 47.56
N LYS A 156 3.08 -30.71 47.14
CA LYS A 156 3.83 -31.61 46.25
C LYS A 156 4.09 -32.97 46.89
N TYR A 157 4.52 -33.03 48.15
CA TYR A 157 4.66 -34.28 48.90
C TYR A 157 3.30 -35.03 49.00
N GLN A 158 2.21 -34.32 49.29
CA GLN A 158 0.87 -34.92 49.41
C GLN A 158 0.31 -35.44 48.07
N LEU A 159 0.64 -34.82 46.93
CA LEU A 159 0.38 -35.42 45.62
C LEU A 159 1.13 -36.75 45.48
N MET A 160 2.45 -36.73 45.60
CA MET A 160 3.29 -37.89 45.27
C MET A 160 3.10 -39.04 46.26
N GLU A 161 3.14 -38.75 47.56
CA GLU A 161 3.19 -39.75 48.62
C GLU A 161 1.84 -40.06 49.28
N SER A 162 0.78 -39.28 49.03
CA SER A 162 -0.57 -39.54 49.57
C SER A 162 -1.58 -39.88 48.48
N LEU A 163 -1.81 -39.02 47.48
CA LEU A 163 -2.78 -39.31 46.41
C LEU A 163 -2.26 -40.40 45.46
N VAL A 164 -1.10 -40.21 44.85
CA VAL A 164 -0.55 -41.16 43.86
C VAL A 164 -0.22 -42.51 44.51
N SER A 165 0.18 -42.52 45.78
CA SER A 165 0.33 -43.73 46.59
C SER A 165 -0.96 -44.55 46.74
N ASN A 166 -2.15 -43.95 46.60
CA ASN A 166 -3.44 -44.64 46.74
C ASN A 166 -4.20 -44.88 45.41
N MET A 167 -4.02 -44.04 44.38
CA MET A 167 -4.63 -44.22 43.04
C MET A 167 -4.45 -45.64 42.48
N THR A 168 -5.48 -46.19 41.82
CA THR A 168 -5.42 -47.53 41.20
C THR A 168 -4.94 -47.51 39.74
N GLY A 169 -5.16 -46.41 39.03
CA GLY A 169 -4.72 -46.21 37.64
C GLY A 169 -4.59 -44.74 37.23
N ILE A 170 -4.07 -44.50 36.03
CA ILE A 170 -4.02 -43.18 35.39
C ILE A 170 -4.15 -43.35 33.87
N SER A 171 -4.99 -42.53 33.25
CA SER A 171 -5.25 -42.57 31.81
C SER A 171 -4.94 -41.25 31.11
N VAL A 172 -5.12 -40.10 31.78
CA VAL A 172 -4.85 -38.77 31.20
C VAL A 172 -4.15 -37.81 32.18
N ILE A 173 -3.15 -37.09 31.68
CA ILE A 173 -2.54 -35.94 32.36
C ILE A 173 -2.86 -34.67 31.54
N GLY A 174 -3.59 -33.73 32.15
CA GLY A 174 -3.78 -32.40 31.58
C GLY A 174 -2.63 -31.47 31.98
N VAL A 175 -2.12 -30.66 31.06
CA VAL A 175 -1.04 -29.69 31.34
C VAL A 175 -1.46 -28.29 30.91
N GLY A 176 -1.77 -27.45 31.89
CA GLY A 176 -2.24 -26.07 31.72
C GLY A 176 -1.23 -25.05 32.19
N VAL A 177 -0.13 -24.91 31.44
CA VAL A 177 0.90 -23.88 31.64
C VAL A 177 1.16 -23.12 30.36
N THR A 178 1.53 -21.86 30.48
CA THR A 178 1.87 -20.99 29.35
C THR A 178 3.15 -21.43 28.65
N GLU A 179 3.44 -20.83 27.49
CA GLU A 179 4.74 -20.93 26.79
C GLU A 179 5.95 -20.80 27.75
N ALA A 180 5.93 -19.86 28.69
CA ALA A 180 6.96 -19.67 29.71
C ALA A 180 7.09 -20.85 30.70
N GLY A 181 6.12 -21.76 30.77
CA GLY A 181 6.16 -23.04 31.49
C GLY A 181 6.79 -24.19 30.70
N MET A 182 6.90 -24.06 29.37
CA MET A 182 7.48 -25.05 28.44
C MET A 182 8.79 -24.59 27.79
N GLN A 183 9.29 -23.40 28.12
CA GLN A 183 10.47 -22.80 27.49
C GLN A 183 11.74 -23.66 27.55
N ASN A 184 11.91 -24.49 28.58
CA ASN A 184 13.02 -25.44 28.72
C ASN A 184 12.71 -26.55 29.73
N ALA A 185 13.50 -27.63 29.71
CA ALA A 185 13.35 -28.78 30.62
C ALA A 185 13.63 -28.46 32.10
N GLU A 186 14.40 -27.42 32.40
CA GLU A 186 14.69 -26.99 33.78
C GLU A 186 13.55 -26.16 34.40
N ASN A 187 12.46 -25.90 33.66
CA ASN A 187 11.26 -25.28 34.20
C ASN A 187 10.60 -26.19 35.24
N GLN A 188 10.17 -25.61 36.36
CA GLN A 188 9.55 -26.35 37.47
C GLN A 188 8.38 -27.25 37.02
N CYS A 189 7.56 -26.81 36.05
CA CYS A 189 6.45 -27.64 35.57
C CYS A 189 6.93 -28.90 34.81
N MET A 190 8.02 -28.81 34.05
CA MET A 190 8.60 -29.96 33.34
C MET A 190 9.30 -30.92 34.30
N LEU A 191 9.91 -30.39 35.37
CA LEU A 191 10.47 -31.18 36.47
C LEU A 191 9.36 -31.91 37.24
N ASP A 192 8.30 -31.20 37.65
CA ASP A 192 7.17 -31.78 38.40
C ASP A 192 6.40 -32.84 37.59
N LEU A 193 6.21 -32.61 36.29
CA LEU A 193 5.63 -33.60 35.36
C LEU A 193 6.52 -34.85 35.24
N THR A 194 7.84 -34.68 35.16
CA THR A 194 8.78 -35.82 35.12
C THR A 194 8.75 -36.61 36.42
N GLU A 195 8.73 -35.93 37.56
CA GLU A 195 8.69 -36.55 38.89
C GLU A 195 7.37 -37.31 39.13
N LEU A 196 6.24 -36.76 38.68
CA LEU A 196 4.94 -37.43 38.71
C LEU A 196 4.94 -38.72 37.86
N LEU A 197 5.46 -38.64 36.63
CA LEU A 197 5.60 -39.80 35.76
C LEU A 197 6.55 -40.85 36.34
N ASN A 198 7.63 -40.43 37.02
CA ASN A 198 8.52 -41.33 37.75
C ASN A 198 7.81 -42.02 38.93
N LYS A 199 6.93 -41.30 39.65
CA LYS A 199 6.13 -41.92 40.72
C LYS A 199 5.14 -42.95 40.18
N PHE A 200 4.50 -42.70 39.03
CA PHE A 200 3.65 -43.69 38.35
C PHE A 200 4.43 -44.93 37.89
N TYR A 201 5.63 -44.73 37.33
CA TYR A 201 6.55 -45.81 36.95
C TYR A 201 6.95 -46.66 38.17
N CYS A 202 7.46 -46.05 39.24
CA CYS A 202 7.86 -46.75 40.46
C CYS A 202 6.72 -47.50 41.15
N LYS A 203 5.47 -47.04 41.02
CA LYS A 203 4.29 -47.74 41.51
C LYS A 203 3.72 -48.77 40.51
N SER A 204 4.17 -48.75 39.25
CA SER A 204 3.59 -49.54 38.14
C SER A 204 2.07 -49.33 38.01
N LEU A 205 1.63 -48.07 37.98
CA LEU A 205 0.22 -47.71 37.90
C LEU A 205 -0.44 -48.26 36.62
N ALA A 206 -1.66 -48.79 36.74
CA ALA A 206 -2.40 -49.30 35.60
C ALA A 206 -2.87 -48.17 34.67
N CYS A 207 -2.97 -48.44 33.37
CA CYS A 207 -3.54 -47.53 32.39
C CYS A 207 -4.55 -48.29 31.53
N SER A 208 -5.82 -47.87 31.55
CA SER A 208 -6.93 -48.56 30.88
C SER A 208 -7.14 -48.17 29.42
N ASN A 209 -6.29 -47.29 28.89
CA ASN A 209 -6.28 -46.83 27.51
C ASN A 209 -6.00 -47.98 26.52
N PRO A 210 -6.40 -47.89 25.23
CA PRO A 210 -6.34 -49.00 24.28
C PRO A 210 -4.96 -49.66 24.14
N ASN A 211 -3.89 -48.85 24.13
CA ASN A 211 -2.50 -49.32 24.06
C ASN A 211 -1.81 -49.42 25.45
N GLY A 212 -2.53 -49.12 26.53
CA GLY A 212 -1.99 -48.99 27.89
C GLY A 212 -0.91 -47.91 28.00
N ARG A 213 -1.13 -46.75 27.37
CA ARG A 213 -0.24 -45.57 27.35
C ARG A 213 -0.94 -44.36 27.97
N ILE A 214 -0.28 -43.69 28.92
CA ILE A 214 -0.79 -42.51 29.63
C ILE A 214 -0.75 -41.32 28.68
N CYS A 215 -1.90 -40.69 28.40
CA CYS A 215 -1.97 -39.56 27.48
C CYS A 215 -1.69 -38.23 28.19
N VAL A 216 -0.75 -37.44 27.69
CA VAL A 216 -0.40 -36.10 28.21
C VAL A 216 -0.88 -35.06 27.21
N ILE A 217 -1.87 -34.26 27.61
CA ILE A 217 -2.55 -33.26 26.77
C ILE A 217 -2.17 -31.87 27.27
N ASN A 218 -1.51 -31.07 26.42
CA ASN A 218 -1.29 -29.65 26.72
C ASN A 218 -2.54 -28.80 26.40
N THR A 219 -2.67 -27.64 27.05
CA THR A 219 -3.78 -26.70 26.82
C THR A 219 -3.33 -25.26 26.55
N ASP A 220 -2.15 -25.09 25.95
CA ASP A 220 -1.60 -23.81 25.49
C ASP A 220 -1.14 -23.89 24.02
N ASN A 221 -0.90 -22.75 23.38
CA ASN A 221 -0.73 -22.62 21.93
C ASN A 221 0.73 -22.67 21.44
N VAL A 222 1.62 -23.32 22.20
CA VAL A 222 2.98 -23.60 21.74
C VAL A 222 2.93 -24.60 20.57
N PRO A 223 3.57 -24.32 19.41
CA PRO A 223 3.64 -25.28 18.31
C PRO A 223 4.28 -26.59 18.76
N ASN A 224 3.66 -27.72 18.39
CA ASN A 224 4.09 -29.07 18.75
C ASN A 224 4.32 -29.25 20.26
N ASN A 225 3.41 -28.69 21.07
CA ASN A 225 3.46 -28.71 22.54
C ASN A 225 3.64 -30.12 23.15
N GLY A 226 3.11 -31.17 22.54
CA GLY A 226 3.33 -32.57 22.91
C GLY A 226 4.79 -32.98 22.73
N ASP A 227 5.37 -32.75 21.56
CA ASP A 227 6.77 -33.08 21.27
C ASP A 227 7.76 -32.26 22.12
N VAL A 228 7.46 -30.98 22.36
CA VAL A 228 8.24 -30.11 23.25
C VAL A 228 8.23 -30.66 24.69
N MET A 229 7.06 -31.03 25.22
CA MET A 229 6.98 -31.70 26.53
C MET A 229 7.72 -33.04 26.54
N ARG A 230 7.58 -33.86 25.49
CA ARG A 230 8.27 -35.16 25.36
C ARG A 230 9.79 -34.99 25.44
N SER A 231 10.34 -34.05 24.68
CA SER A 231 11.78 -33.73 24.66
C SER A 231 12.26 -33.29 26.06
N HIS A 232 11.52 -32.43 26.74
CA HIS A 232 11.88 -31.93 28.06
C HIS A 232 11.79 -33.01 29.16
N VAL A 233 10.75 -33.83 29.14
CA VAL A 233 10.57 -34.92 30.10
C VAL A 233 11.61 -36.02 29.89
N LEU A 234 11.97 -36.38 28.65
CA LEU A 234 13.04 -37.35 28.38
C LEU A 234 14.40 -36.85 28.92
N LYS A 235 14.79 -35.60 28.63
CA LYS A 235 16.03 -34.98 29.16
C LYS A 235 16.07 -34.95 30.69
N ASN A 236 14.91 -34.85 31.35
CA ASN A 236 14.83 -34.93 32.81
C ASN A 236 14.83 -36.38 33.33
N ALA A 237 14.23 -37.33 32.60
CA ALA A 237 14.17 -38.75 32.96
C ALA A 237 15.56 -39.42 33.00
N GLU A 238 16.51 -38.96 32.17
CA GLU A 238 17.93 -39.35 32.22
C GLU A 238 18.56 -39.22 33.62
N ARG A 239 18.03 -38.32 34.47
CA ARG A 239 18.54 -38.03 35.82
C ARG A 239 18.17 -39.08 36.88
N TYR A 240 17.41 -40.11 36.52
CA TYR A 240 16.83 -41.10 37.45
C TYR A 240 17.47 -42.51 37.37
N GLY A 241 18.67 -42.66 36.79
CA GLY A 241 19.42 -43.93 36.79
C GLY A 241 19.89 -44.39 38.18
N MET A 242 20.17 -45.66 38.45
CA MET A 242 20.46 -46.78 37.52
C MET A 242 19.63 -48.06 37.76
N GLU A 243 19.63 -48.87 36.71
CA GLU A 243 19.43 -50.33 36.60
C GLU A 243 19.20 -51.17 37.86
N VAL A 244 18.13 -51.99 37.80
CA VAL A 244 18.08 -53.33 38.42
C VAL A 244 18.09 -54.33 37.27
N GLU A 245 18.92 -55.37 37.33
CA GLU A 245 18.96 -56.41 36.28
C GLU A 245 17.57 -57.01 36.05
N GLY A 246 17.04 -56.86 34.83
CA GLY A 246 15.72 -57.36 34.43
C GLY A 246 14.56 -56.35 34.47
N ALA A 247 14.79 -55.10 34.92
CA ALA A 247 13.77 -54.03 34.86
C ALA A 247 13.99 -53.09 33.66
N SER A 248 12.90 -52.69 32.99
CA SER A 248 12.93 -51.62 31.96
C SER A 248 13.23 -50.26 32.62
N SER A 249 14.02 -49.39 32.01
CA SER A 249 14.36 -48.10 32.60
C SER A 249 13.16 -47.13 32.64
N PHE A 250 13.25 -46.08 33.45
CA PHE A 250 12.26 -45.01 33.44
C PHE A 250 12.18 -44.30 32.07
N VAL A 251 13.30 -44.20 31.33
CA VAL A 251 13.32 -43.65 29.96
C VAL A 251 12.57 -44.54 28.98
N ASP A 252 12.66 -45.88 29.13
CA ASP A 252 11.85 -46.83 28.36
C ASP A 252 10.36 -46.70 28.70
N PHE A 253 10.02 -46.53 29.99
CA PHE A 253 8.65 -46.26 30.43
C PHE A 253 8.10 -44.96 29.81
N ILE A 254 8.83 -43.84 29.85
CA ILE A 254 8.40 -42.60 29.16
C ILE A 254 8.21 -42.85 27.66
N SER A 255 9.11 -43.61 27.04
CA SER A 255 9.10 -43.84 25.59
C SER A 255 7.97 -44.75 25.11
N ALA A 256 7.64 -45.80 25.88
CA ALA A 256 6.69 -46.86 25.51
C ALA A 256 5.34 -46.81 26.25
N LYS A 257 5.26 -46.12 27.39
CA LYS A 257 4.07 -46.04 28.26
C LYS A 257 3.49 -44.64 28.45
N VAL A 258 4.08 -43.61 27.83
CA VAL A 258 3.51 -42.26 27.79
C VAL A 258 3.28 -41.82 26.33
N ALA A 259 2.19 -41.11 26.09
CA ALA A 259 1.81 -40.53 24.81
C ALA A 259 1.63 -39.02 25.00
N PHE A 260 2.61 -38.23 24.58
CA PHE A 260 2.50 -36.77 24.59
C PHE A 260 1.78 -36.34 23.31
N LEU A 261 0.59 -35.76 23.46
CA LEU A 261 -0.29 -35.46 22.34
C LEU A 261 -0.19 -33.97 21.99
N ASN A 262 0.07 -33.69 20.71
CA ASN A 262 0.04 -32.33 20.18
C ASN A 262 -1.40 -31.81 20.16
N SER A 263 -1.61 -30.55 20.54
CA SER A 263 -2.94 -29.94 20.65
C SER A 263 -3.00 -28.49 20.17
N MET A 264 -4.22 -28.02 19.92
CA MET A 264 -4.54 -26.63 19.57
C MET A 264 -5.76 -26.18 20.41
N VAL A 265 -5.74 -24.95 20.94
CA VAL A 265 -6.79 -24.45 21.85
C VAL A 265 -7.41 -23.13 21.41
N ASP A 266 -8.68 -23.12 21.01
CA ASP A 266 -9.42 -21.94 20.52
C ASP A 266 -10.67 -21.61 21.35
N ARG A 267 -10.49 -20.94 22.50
CA ARG A 267 -11.59 -20.32 23.24
C ARG A 267 -11.12 -19.06 23.94
N ILE A 268 -11.92 -18.00 23.86
CA ILE A 268 -11.69 -16.78 24.62
C ILE A 268 -12.07 -17.04 26.08
N THR A 269 -11.12 -16.83 26.99
CA THR A 269 -11.33 -16.95 28.44
C THR A 269 -10.86 -15.70 29.17
N SER A 270 -11.79 -15.11 29.92
CA SER A 270 -11.55 -14.11 30.96
C SER A 270 -11.87 -14.74 32.33
N SER A 271 -12.12 -13.93 33.34
CA SER A 271 -12.56 -14.35 34.67
C SER A 271 -13.61 -13.39 35.21
N ARG A 272 -14.48 -13.88 36.11
CA ARG A 272 -15.48 -13.04 36.78
C ARG A 272 -14.77 -11.87 37.51
N PRO A 273 -15.30 -10.63 37.45
CA PRO A 273 -14.82 -9.54 38.31
C PRO A 273 -14.75 -9.97 39.78
N ASP A 274 -13.81 -9.38 40.52
CA ASP A 274 -13.60 -9.58 41.97
C ASP A 274 -13.36 -11.03 42.42
N SER A 275 -13.10 -11.97 41.49
CA SER A 275 -12.88 -13.40 41.78
C SER A 275 -11.41 -13.83 41.87
N ASP A 276 -10.44 -12.91 41.81
CA ASP A 276 -8.98 -13.23 41.75
C ASP A 276 -8.61 -14.26 40.65
N GLY A 277 -9.36 -14.30 39.56
CA GLY A 277 -9.19 -15.29 38.48
C GLY A 277 -9.66 -16.72 38.82
N LEU A 278 -10.19 -16.92 40.04
CA LEU A 278 -10.65 -18.23 40.52
C LEU A 278 -11.87 -18.74 39.75
N ILE A 279 -12.73 -17.85 39.24
CA ILE A 279 -13.89 -18.22 38.42
C ILE A 279 -13.59 -17.91 36.95
N PRO A 280 -13.34 -18.92 36.08
CA PRO A 280 -13.17 -18.71 34.65
C PRO A 280 -14.48 -18.21 34.03
N MET A 281 -14.39 -17.22 33.16
CA MET A 281 -15.51 -16.65 32.43
C MET A 281 -15.23 -16.76 30.94
N CYS A 282 -16.18 -17.24 30.15
CA CYS A 282 -15.96 -17.61 28.76
C CYS A 282 -17.18 -17.37 27.87
N GLU A 283 -16.93 -17.29 26.57
CA GLU A 283 -17.93 -17.26 25.50
C GLU A 283 -18.64 -18.62 25.34
N PRO A 284 -19.79 -18.69 24.62
CA PRO A 284 -20.42 -19.95 24.25
C PRO A 284 -19.46 -20.82 23.43
N LEU A 285 -19.53 -22.13 23.64
CA LEU A 285 -18.44 -23.03 23.31
C LEU A 285 -18.34 -23.28 21.77
N PRO A 286 -17.18 -23.00 21.12
CA PRO A 286 -17.02 -23.14 19.66
C PRO A 286 -16.72 -24.58 19.22
N MET A 287 -17.01 -24.92 17.96
CA MET A 287 -16.97 -26.30 17.45
C MET A 287 -15.61 -27.03 17.61
N LYS A 288 -14.50 -26.29 17.55
CA LYS A 288 -13.12 -26.81 17.64
C LYS A 288 -12.35 -26.12 18.79
N ALA A 289 -12.97 -26.00 19.97
CA ALA A 289 -12.40 -25.35 21.15
C ALA A 289 -11.07 -25.97 21.62
N LEU A 290 -10.93 -27.30 21.56
CA LEU A 290 -9.69 -28.03 21.83
C LEU A 290 -9.52 -29.14 20.78
N VAL A 291 -8.50 -29.05 19.94
CA VAL A 291 -8.14 -30.12 19.00
C VAL A 291 -6.96 -30.90 19.57
N ILE A 292 -6.99 -32.23 19.51
CA ILE A 292 -5.93 -33.14 19.99
C ILE A 292 -5.58 -34.12 18.88
N CYS A 293 -4.30 -34.23 18.53
CA CYS A 293 -3.81 -35.28 17.63
C CYS A 293 -3.43 -36.53 18.43
N ASP A 294 -4.22 -37.59 18.30
CA ASP A 294 -3.95 -38.93 18.80
C ASP A 294 -3.71 -39.89 17.64
N GLN A 295 -2.49 -39.81 17.09
CA GLN A 295 -2.01 -40.68 16.02
C GLN A 295 -1.91 -42.15 16.46
N GLY A 296 -1.71 -42.41 17.76
CA GLY A 296 -1.55 -43.76 18.30
C GLY A 296 -2.86 -44.49 18.57
N ARG A 297 -3.99 -43.76 18.65
CA ARG A 297 -5.24 -44.22 19.28
C ARG A 297 -5.01 -44.61 20.74
N ASP A 298 -4.20 -43.80 21.43
CA ASP A 298 -3.81 -43.95 22.83
C ASP A 298 -4.86 -43.38 23.81
N LEU A 299 -5.83 -42.57 23.36
CA LEU A 299 -6.85 -41.98 24.24
C LEU A 299 -7.94 -42.98 24.69
N PRO A 300 -8.62 -42.73 25.82
CA PRO A 300 -9.83 -43.45 26.21
C PRO A 300 -10.88 -43.48 25.08
N LEU A 301 -11.42 -44.66 24.76
CA LEU A 301 -12.34 -44.86 23.62
C LEU A 301 -13.58 -43.94 23.63
N TRP A 302 -14.05 -43.52 24.82
CA TRP A 302 -15.20 -42.61 24.95
C TRP A 302 -14.91 -41.21 24.38
N MET A 303 -13.64 -40.80 24.26
CA MET A 303 -13.26 -39.50 23.72
C MET A 303 -13.42 -39.42 22.19
N ASP A 304 -13.56 -40.56 21.49
CA ASP A 304 -13.80 -40.58 20.04
C ASP A 304 -15.31 -40.46 19.71
N ASP A 305 -16.20 -40.38 20.71
CA ASP A 305 -17.63 -40.17 20.49
C ASP A 305 -17.93 -38.75 19.98
N ALA A 306 -18.55 -38.67 18.81
CA ALA A 306 -18.85 -37.40 18.14
C ALA A 306 -19.84 -36.49 18.92
N GLY A 307 -20.72 -37.06 19.73
CA GLY A 307 -21.67 -36.32 20.56
C GLY A 307 -20.99 -35.69 21.79
N VAL A 308 -20.13 -36.44 22.47
CA VAL A 308 -19.30 -35.93 23.58
C VAL A 308 -18.30 -34.90 23.06
N GLN A 309 -17.62 -35.18 21.94
CA GLN A 309 -16.77 -34.21 21.24
C GLN A 309 -17.50 -32.90 20.96
N SER A 310 -18.66 -32.95 20.29
CA SER A 310 -19.43 -31.76 19.94
C SER A 310 -19.99 -31.01 21.16
N ARG A 311 -20.32 -31.70 22.25
CA ARG A 311 -20.82 -31.08 23.50
C ARG A 311 -19.78 -30.22 24.22
N PHE A 312 -18.50 -30.62 24.15
CA PHE A 312 -17.39 -29.92 24.81
C PHE A 312 -16.44 -29.22 23.83
N GLY A 313 -16.77 -29.22 22.52
CA GLY A 313 -15.93 -28.67 21.44
C GLY A 313 -14.52 -29.27 21.41
N VAL A 314 -14.38 -30.50 21.89
CA VAL A 314 -13.13 -31.25 21.79
C VAL A 314 -13.16 -32.01 20.48
N LYS A 315 -12.09 -31.96 19.68
CA LYS A 315 -11.98 -32.71 18.43
C LYS A 315 -10.73 -33.57 18.46
N ILE A 316 -10.92 -34.89 18.38
CA ILE A 316 -9.81 -35.83 18.19
C ILE A 316 -9.51 -35.92 16.69
N ARG A 317 -8.21 -35.88 16.35
CA ARG A 317 -7.64 -36.14 15.02
C ARG A 317 -6.68 -37.31 15.14
N HIS A 318 -6.56 -38.13 14.09
CA HIS A 318 -5.61 -39.24 14.03
C HIS A 318 -4.50 -39.06 13.00
N ASP A 319 -4.66 -38.08 12.11
CA ASP A 319 -3.61 -37.65 11.19
C ASP A 319 -3.02 -36.32 11.72
N PRO A 320 -1.68 -36.18 11.84
CA PRO A 320 -1.05 -34.90 12.14
C PRO A 320 -1.44 -33.78 11.17
N THR A 321 -1.68 -34.09 9.89
CA THR A 321 -2.04 -33.08 8.86
C THR A 321 -3.43 -32.45 9.10
N ASP A 322 -4.35 -33.17 9.76
CA ASP A 322 -5.62 -32.62 10.23
C ASP A 322 -5.40 -31.54 11.32
N LEU A 323 -4.48 -31.79 12.25
CA LEU A 323 -4.14 -30.81 13.30
C LEU A 323 -3.38 -29.62 12.72
N GLU A 324 -2.46 -29.84 11.79
CA GLU A 324 -1.79 -28.75 11.06
C GLU A 324 -2.80 -27.88 10.29
N SER A 325 -3.82 -28.50 9.69
CA SER A 325 -4.92 -27.81 9.02
C SER A 325 -5.79 -27.01 10.00
N ASP A 326 -6.17 -27.58 11.15
CA ASP A 326 -6.92 -26.88 12.20
C ASP A 326 -6.12 -25.71 12.82
N VAL A 327 -4.80 -25.88 13.01
CA VAL A 327 -3.89 -24.81 13.44
C VAL A 327 -3.79 -23.72 12.39
N SER A 328 -3.62 -24.08 11.11
CA SER A 328 -3.53 -23.13 9.99
C SER A 328 -4.81 -22.33 9.82
N LEU A 329 -5.99 -22.98 9.86
CA LEU A 329 -7.30 -22.35 9.89
C LEU A 329 -7.41 -21.31 11.01
N LYS A 330 -7.07 -21.69 12.25
CA LYS A 330 -7.08 -20.76 13.38
C LYS A 330 -6.11 -19.59 13.20
N LEU A 331 -4.88 -19.84 12.73
CA LEU A 331 -3.87 -18.80 12.57
C LEU A 331 -4.25 -17.80 11.46
N ARG A 332 -4.70 -18.31 10.30
CA ARG A 332 -5.05 -17.53 9.11
C ARG A 332 -6.42 -16.87 9.17
N VAL A 333 -7.42 -17.49 9.79
CA VAL A 333 -8.79 -16.94 9.86
C VAL A 333 -8.99 -16.16 11.16
N ALA A 334 -9.07 -16.87 12.29
CA ALA A 334 -9.40 -16.27 13.58
C ALA A 334 -8.32 -15.27 14.04
N ASN A 335 -7.09 -15.74 14.21
CA ASN A 335 -6.01 -14.91 14.76
C ASN A 335 -5.56 -13.79 13.82
N CYS A 336 -5.57 -13.99 12.50
CA CYS A 336 -5.23 -12.95 11.53
C CYS A 336 -6.23 -11.80 11.53
N THR A 337 -7.54 -12.09 11.33
CA THR A 337 -8.58 -11.06 11.33
C THR A 337 -8.64 -10.32 12.68
N HIS A 338 -8.43 -11.04 13.77
CA HIS A 338 -8.36 -10.48 15.12
C HIS A 338 -7.13 -9.58 15.34
N THR A 339 -5.96 -9.96 14.83
CA THR A 339 -4.77 -9.08 14.80
C THR A 339 -5.03 -7.85 13.94
N ALA A 340 -5.60 -8.03 12.75
CA ALA A 340 -5.87 -6.95 11.80
C ALA A 340 -6.89 -5.94 12.35
N VAL A 341 -7.93 -6.39 13.06
CA VAL A 341 -8.93 -5.50 13.68
C VAL A 341 -8.37 -4.82 14.92
N ALA A 342 -7.66 -5.54 15.79
CA ALA A 342 -7.24 -5.00 17.09
C ALA A 342 -6.25 -3.84 16.96
N HIS A 343 -5.35 -3.85 15.97
CA HIS A 343 -4.43 -2.72 15.73
C HIS A 343 -5.18 -1.47 15.24
N ALA A 344 -6.11 -1.62 14.29
CA ALA A 344 -6.95 -0.51 13.82
C ALA A 344 -7.85 0.04 14.95
N MET A 345 -8.50 -0.84 15.72
CA MET A 345 -9.35 -0.47 16.86
C MET A 345 -8.58 0.22 17.98
N ALA A 346 -7.41 -0.30 18.38
CA ALA A 346 -6.59 0.30 19.43
C ALA A 346 -6.11 1.70 19.03
N LEU A 347 -5.71 1.90 17.75
CA LEU A 347 -5.34 3.22 17.24
C LEU A 347 -6.52 4.22 17.19
N LEU A 348 -7.74 3.71 16.99
CA LEU A 348 -9.02 4.46 17.06
C LEU A 348 -9.57 4.60 18.50
N SER A 349 -8.75 4.38 19.54
CA SER A 349 -9.14 4.42 20.96
C SER A 349 -10.27 3.47 21.38
N MET A 350 -10.61 2.47 20.56
CA MET A 350 -11.61 1.45 20.88
C MET A 350 -10.97 0.38 21.76
N THR A 351 -11.22 0.45 23.07
CA THR A 351 -10.52 -0.37 24.08
C THR A 351 -10.81 -1.87 24.00
N ASN A 352 -11.95 -2.25 23.42
CA ASN A 352 -12.51 -3.59 23.50
C ASN A 352 -13.23 -4.01 22.20
N THR A 353 -13.11 -5.28 21.79
CA THR A 353 -13.73 -5.80 20.55
C THR A 353 -15.27 -5.68 20.55
N ALA A 354 -15.93 -5.63 21.71
CA ALA A 354 -17.38 -5.45 21.81
C ALA A 354 -17.88 -4.14 21.16
N ALA A 355 -17.01 -3.15 20.92
CA ALA A 355 -17.35 -1.96 20.14
C ALA A 355 -17.84 -2.29 18.70
N LEU A 356 -17.43 -3.43 18.12
CA LEU A 356 -17.90 -3.92 16.82
C LEU A 356 -19.39 -4.32 16.81
N CYS A 357 -20.00 -4.46 17.98
CA CYS A 357 -21.41 -4.86 18.13
C CYS A 357 -22.36 -3.66 18.11
N ARG A 358 -21.85 -2.42 18.22
CA ARG A 358 -22.65 -1.20 18.43
C ARG A 358 -23.40 -0.72 17.17
N LEU A 359 -23.25 -1.40 16.03
CA LEU A 359 -23.84 -1.08 14.71
C LEU A 359 -23.61 0.34 14.17
N SER A 360 -22.73 1.14 14.80
CA SER A 360 -22.33 2.47 14.33
C SER A 360 -21.63 2.39 12.97
N THR A 361 -21.65 3.48 12.20
CA THR A 361 -20.98 3.58 10.89
C THR A 361 -19.53 3.09 10.94
N SER A 362 -18.78 3.46 11.97
CA SER A 362 -17.39 3.02 12.15
C SER A 362 -17.27 1.50 12.35
N SER A 363 -18.17 0.88 13.11
CA SER A 363 -18.19 -0.59 13.27
C SER A 363 -18.52 -1.30 11.96
N GLN A 364 -19.45 -0.76 11.15
CA GLN A 364 -19.80 -1.30 9.83
C GLN A 364 -18.63 -1.21 8.84
N ILE A 365 -17.93 -0.07 8.80
CA ILE A 365 -16.72 0.12 7.98
C ILE A 365 -15.64 -0.90 8.35
N ILE A 366 -15.38 -1.09 9.65
CA ILE A 366 -14.37 -2.04 10.14
C ILE A 366 -14.76 -3.50 9.84
N LEU A 367 -16.04 -3.86 9.95
CA LEU A 367 -16.53 -5.20 9.60
C LEU A 367 -16.44 -5.45 8.09
N ASN A 368 -16.84 -4.50 7.24
CA ASN A 368 -16.71 -4.60 5.78
C ASN A 368 -15.24 -4.78 5.33
N TYR A 369 -14.31 -4.12 6.05
CA TYR A 369 -12.87 -4.32 5.86
C TYR A 369 -12.43 -5.75 6.20
N LEU A 370 -12.89 -6.32 7.33
CA LEU A 370 -12.59 -7.70 7.70
C LEU A 370 -13.21 -8.71 6.75
N ASP A 371 -14.46 -8.52 6.33
CA ASP A 371 -15.12 -9.37 5.34
C ASP A 371 -14.35 -9.41 4.02
N SER A 372 -13.77 -8.28 3.60
CA SER A 372 -12.92 -8.24 2.41
C SER A 372 -11.49 -8.75 2.64
N LEU A 373 -10.90 -8.57 3.82
CA LEU A 373 -9.62 -9.19 4.18
C LEU A 373 -9.74 -10.72 4.22
N TYR A 374 -10.88 -11.21 4.69
CA TYR A 374 -11.24 -12.62 4.63
C TYR A 374 -11.41 -13.09 3.19
N THR A 375 -12.45 -12.60 2.51
CA THR A 375 -12.94 -13.13 1.23
C THR A 375 -11.93 -12.94 0.09
N ALA A 376 -11.21 -11.82 0.05
CA ALA A 376 -10.30 -11.51 -1.06
C ALA A 376 -8.85 -11.94 -0.83
N GLN A 377 -8.46 -12.37 0.39
CA GLN A 377 -7.05 -12.69 0.71
C GLN A 377 -6.91 -13.97 1.54
N ILE A 378 -7.52 -14.03 2.73
CA ILE A 378 -7.36 -15.20 3.63
C ILE A 378 -7.95 -16.46 3.01
N LEU A 379 -9.18 -16.41 2.47
CA LEU A 379 -9.83 -17.58 1.89
C LEU A 379 -9.08 -18.12 0.65
N PRO A 380 -8.74 -17.30 -0.37
CA PRO A 380 -7.92 -17.77 -1.49
C PRO A 380 -6.53 -18.27 -1.07
N GLY A 381 -5.90 -17.63 -0.07
CA GLY A 381 -4.61 -18.06 0.46
C GLY A 381 -4.66 -19.36 1.28
N ALA A 382 -5.79 -19.68 1.89
CA ALA A 382 -6.01 -20.97 2.57
C ALA A 382 -6.28 -22.09 1.55
N VAL A 383 -7.12 -21.82 0.54
CA VAL A 383 -7.46 -22.79 -0.53
C VAL A 383 -6.25 -23.12 -1.41
N HIS A 384 -5.37 -22.14 -1.70
CA HIS A 384 -4.11 -22.38 -2.38
C HIS A 384 -3.22 -23.40 -1.65
N ASP A 385 -3.16 -23.32 -0.33
CA ASP A 385 -2.37 -24.20 0.53
C ASP A 385 -3.12 -25.51 0.89
N GLY A 386 -4.17 -25.86 0.13
CA GLY A 386 -4.88 -27.14 0.22
C GLY A 386 -6.01 -27.23 1.25
N ILE A 387 -6.30 -26.15 1.98
CA ILE A 387 -7.36 -26.14 3.00
C ILE A 387 -8.73 -26.02 2.32
N LEU A 388 -9.71 -26.81 2.77
CA LEU A 388 -11.06 -26.79 2.19
C LEU A 388 -11.75 -25.43 2.36
N GLU A 389 -12.32 -24.92 1.28
CA GLU A 389 -13.09 -23.67 1.23
C GLU A 389 -14.20 -23.68 2.30
N CYS A 390 -14.98 -24.77 2.38
CA CYS A 390 -16.08 -24.90 3.32
C CYS A 390 -15.67 -25.00 4.81
N GLU A 391 -14.50 -25.56 5.15
CA GLU A 391 -13.98 -25.50 6.52
C GLU A 391 -13.44 -24.11 6.85
N THR A 392 -12.87 -23.42 5.86
CA THR A 392 -12.38 -22.05 6.00
C THR A 392 -13.54 -21.07 6.21
N ASP A 393 -14.66 -21.25 5.49
CA ASP A 393 -15.90 -20.49 5.65
C ASP A 393 -16.56 -20.77 7.00
N ALA A 394 -16.70 -22.04 7.38
CA ALA A 394 -17.27 -22.42 8.69
C ALA A 394 -16.47 -21.83 9.86
N THR A 395 -15.14 -21.79 9.75
CA THR A 395 -14.24 -21.16 10.72
C THR A 395 -14.45 -19.65 10.78
N TRP A 396 -14.67 -18.99 9.64
CA TRP A 396 -14.92 -17.54 9.59
C TRP A 396 -16.30 -17.18 10.15
N VAL A 397 -17.34 -17.93 9.82
CA VAL A 397 -18.71 -17.67 10.32
C VAL A 397 -18.80 -17.81 11.84
N ASP A 398 -18.16 -18.84 12.43
CA ASP A 398 -18.06 -18.97 13.89
C ASP A 398 -17.25 -17.82 14.51
N TRP A 399 -16.05 -17.56 13.98
CA TRP A 399 -15.15 -16.55 14.53
C TRP A 399 -15.72 -15.13 14.43
N ARG A 400 -16.29 -14.75 13.29
CA ARG A 400 -16.92 -13.43 13.07
C ARG A 400 -18.07 -13.21 14.05
N LYS A 401 -18.87 -14.25 14.33
CA LYS A 401 -19.94 -14.19 15.33
C LYS A 401 -19.37 -13.97 16.74
N ARG A 402 -18.32 -14.69 17.13
CA ARG A 402 -17.64 -14.53 18.44
C ARG A 402 -16.97 -13.17 18.60
N LEU A 403 -16.34 -12.65 17.54
CA LEU A 403 -15.77 -11.30 17.51
C LEU A 403 -16.83 -10.21 17.71
N GLN A 404 -18.09 -10.50 17.33
CA GLN A 404 -19.27 -9.65 17.56
C GLN A 404 -20.09 -10.06 18.81
N HIS A 405 -19.48 -10.63 19.86
CA HIS A 405 -20.19 -10.95 21.11
C HIS A 405 -20.37 -9.69 22.00
N PRO A 406 -21.59 -9.15 22.15
CA PRO A 406 -21.80 -7.81 22.74
C PRO A 406 -21.43 -7.72 24.23
N HIS A 407 -21.48 -8.83 24.95
CA HIS A 407 -21.21 -8.90 26.40
C HIS A 407 -19.88 -9.58 26.76
N PHE A 408 -19.04 -9.93 25.77
CA PHE A 408 -17.82 -10.70 26.01
C PHE A 408 -16.71 -10.40 24.97
N GLY A 409 -16.36 -9.11 24.85
CA GLY A 409 -15.25 -8.69 24.00
C GLY A 409 -13.90 -8.62 24.74
N LEU A 410 -12.81 -8.68 23.98
CA LEU A 410 -11.44 -8.67 24.47
C LEU A 410 -10.79 -7.27 24.40
N SER A 411 -9.84 -7.01 25.29
CA SER A 411 -9.01 -5.80 25.25
C SER A 411 -8.15 -5.76 23.98
N THR A 412 -8.34 -4.74 23.15
CA THR A 412 -7.60 -4.53 21.89
C THR A 412 -6.11 -4.36 22.17
N PHE A 413 -5.75 -3.57 23.18
CA PHE A 413 -4.38 -3.38 23.65
C PHE A 413 -3.69 -4.69 24.09
N PHE A 414 -4.41 -5.65 24.66
CA PHE A 414 -3.85 -6.98 24.97
C PHE A 414 -3.61 -7.82 23.70
N ILE A 415 -4.51 -7.71 22.71
CA ILE A 415 -4.39 -8.44 21.44
C ILE A 415 -3.22 -7.91 20.58
N THR A 416 -2.92 -6.60 20.63
CA THR A 416 -1.83 -5.99 19.84
C THR A 416 -0.41 -6.27 20.36
N GLN A 417 -0.24 -6.73 21.61
CA GLN A 417 1.11 -7.04 22.13
C GLN A 417 1.82 -8.11 21.32
N ASN A 418 3.14 -8.00 21.17
CA ASN A 418 3.96 -8.82 20.27
C ASN A 418 3.50 -8.74 18.80
N GLY A 419 2.91 -7.60 18.40
CA GLY A 419 2.32 -7.35 17.08
C GLY A 419 3.25 -7.66 15.90
N ALA A 420 4.55 -7.40 16.05
CA ALA A 420 5.58 -7.71 15.05
C ALA A 420 5.63 -9.21 14.70
N ALA A 421 5.88 -10.08 15.69
CA ALA A 421 5.92 -11.54 15.47
C ALA A 421 4.54 -12.11 15.12
N LYS A 422 3.46 -11.55 15.71
CA LYS A 422 2.07 -11.89 15.34
C LYS A 422 1.79 -11.59 13.85
N CYS A 423 2.44 -10.61 13.24
CA CYS A 423 2.31 -10.33 11.81
C CYS A 423 2.80 -11.52 10.97
N GLY A 424 4.04 -11.97 11.16
CA GLY A 424 4.60 -13.08 10.38
C GLY A 424 3.97 -14.44 10.66
N ILE A 425 3.42 -14.65 11.86
CA ILE A 425 2.73 -15.90 12.23
C ILE A 425 1.29 -15.95 11.67
N ARG A 426 0.63 -14.80 11.46
CA ARG A 426 -0.83 -14.74 11.18
C ARG A 426 -1.17 -14.19 9.80
N LEU A 427 -0.52 -13.10 9.38
CA LEU A 427 -0.68 -12.50 8.04
C LEU A 427 0.34 -13.11 7.06
N GLY A 428 1.56 -13.36 7.53
CA GLY A 428 2.68 -13.90 6.75
C GLY A 428 2.37 -15.16 5.92
N PRO A 429 1.67 -16.19 6.45
CA PRO A 429 1.37 -17.39 5.68
C PRO A 429 0.48 -17.09 4.46
N THR A 430 -0.59 -16.34 4.66
CA THR A 430 -1.49 -15.89 3.60
C THR A 430 -0.75 -15.05 2.55
N ILE A 431 0.11 -14.12 2.97
CA ILE A 431 0.94 -13.31 2.05
C ILE A 431 1.84 -14.21 1.20
N LYS A 432 2.56 -15.16 1.81
CA LYS A 432 3.42 -16.13 1.10
C LYS A 432 2.63 -16.98 0.10
N SER A 433 1.44 -17.45 0.49
CA SER A 433 0.56 -18.27 -0.35
C SER A 433 0.17 -17.53 -1.65
N LEU A 434 -0.32 -16.31 -1.52
CA LEU A 434 -0.81 -15.50 -2.63
C LEU A 434 0.31 -15.03 -3.57
N VAL A 435 1.52 -14.78 -3.06
CA VAL A 435 2.69 -14.45 -3.91
C VAL A 435 3.20 -15.68 -4.66
N ALA A 436 3.12 -16.89 -4.07
CA ALA A 436 3.43 -18.14 -4.76
C ALA A 436 2.42 -18.46 -5.87
N ALA A 437 1.11 -18.37 -5.57
CA ALA A 437 0.02 -18.62 -6.51
C ALA A 437 0.16 -17.85 -7.84
N ASN A 438 0.63 -16.60 -7.76
CA ASN A 438 0.82 -15.69 -8.88
C ASN A 438 1.78 -16.21 -9.96
N VAL A 439 2.68 -17.14 -9.62
CA VAL A 439 3.65 -17.73 -10.55
C VAL A 439 2.99 -18.69 -11.54
N HIS A 440 1.88 -19.34 -11.17
CA HIS A 440 1.32 -20.45 -11.94
C HIS A 440 -0.06 -20.17 -12.59
N GLY A 441 -0.74 -19.07 -12.26
CA GLY A 441 -2.03 -18.77 -12.87
C GLY A 441 -2.61 -17.39 -12.59
N ALA A 442 -2.25 -16.40 -13.41
CA ALA A 442 -2.95 -15.11 -13.47
C ALA A 442 -3.12 -14.63 -14.93
N THR A 443 -4.36 -14.60 -15.42
CA THR A 443 -4.67 -13.95 -16.70
C THR A 443 -4.65 -12.43 -16.54
N THR A 444 -3.65 -11.79 -17.14
CA THR A 444 -3.59 -10.33 -17.40
C THR A 444 -3.76 -9.39 -16.20
N GLY A 445 -2.66 -9.17 -15.47
CA GLY A 445 -2.29 -7.80 -15.03
C GLY A 445 -2.52 -7.41 -13.57
N ASP A 446 -3.46 -8.03 -12.86
CA ASP A 446 -3.76 -7.66 -11.47
C ASP A 446 -2.80 -8.30 -10.44
N HIS A 447 -2.59 -7.58 -9.33
CA HIS A 447 -1.67 -7.96 -8.26
C HIS A 447 -2.38 -8.87 -7.22
N PRO A 448 -1.78 -10.00 -6.80
CA PRO A 448 -2.45 -11.02 -5.96
C PRO A 448 -2.74 -10.55 -4.53
N LEU A 449 -1.96 -9.60 -4.02
CA LEU A 449 -2.23 -8.96 -2.73
C LEU A 449 -3.03 -7.67 -2.92
N SER A 450 -4.04 -7.45 -2.07
CA SER A 450 -4.95 -6.31 -2.12
C SER A 450 -4.71 -5.28 -1.02
N VAL A 451 -5.34 -4.12 -1.16
CA VAL A 451 -5.29 -3.00 -0.22
C VAL A 451 -5.68 -3.40 1.20
N SER A 452 -6.62 -4.32 1.41
CA SER A 452 -6.95 -4.83 2.76
C SER A 452 -5.76 -5.49 3.47
N MET A 453 -4.96 -6.31 2.79
CA MET A 453 -3.76 -6.91 3.37
C MET A 453 -2.66 -5.87 3.61
N ALA A 454 -2.49 -4.91 2.70
CA ALA A 454 -1.53 -3.82 2.87
C ALA A 454 -1.90 -2.90 4.06
N PHE A 455 -3.19 -2.60 4.24
CA PHE A 455 -3.72 -1.86 5.38
C PHE A 455 -3.48 -2.61 6.70
N ALA A 456 -3.71 -3.94 6.73
CA ALA A 456 -3.50 -4.75 7.93
C ALA A 456 -2.05 -4.67 8.43
N VAL A 457 -1.07 -4.76 7.53
CA VAL A 457 0.36 -4.59 7.86
C VAL A 457 0.68 -3.13 8.24
N ALA A 458 0.14 -2.14 7.51
CA ALA A 458 0.35 -0.73 7.80
C ALA A 458 -0.18 -0.33 9.19
N ALA A 459 -1.32 -0.88 9.63
CA ALA A 459 -1.88 -0.66 10.95
C ALA A 459 -1.01 -1.28 12.07
N VAL A 460 -0.45 -2.48 11.86
CA VAL A 460 0.55 -3.06 12.79
C VAL A 460 1.78 -2.17 12.89
N LEU A 461 2.32 -1.71 11.77
CA LEU A 461 3.47 -0.80 11.75
C LEU A 461 3.17 0.54 12.46
N ARG A 462 2.00 1.13 12.20
CA ARG A 462 1.53 2.40 12.80
C ARG A 462 1.31 2.31 14.31
N PHE A 463 0.93 1.13 14.81
CA PHE A 463 0.88 0.86 16.25
C PHE A 463 2.28 0.74 16.88
N LEU A 464 3.25 0.25 16.11
CA LEU A 464 4.64 0.08 16.55
C LEU A 464 5.53 1.31 16.31
N THR A 465 4.98 2.46 15.87
CA THR A 465 5.73 3.71 15.68
C THR A 465 5.85 4.50 17.01
N PRO A 466 7.07 4.86 17.46
CA PRO A 466 7.26 5.74 18.61
C PRO A 466 6.82 7.18 18.36
N ALA A 467 6.02 7.73 19.29
CA ALA A 467 5.54 9.11 19.31
C ALA A 467 6.66 10.15 19.47
N SER A 468 7.85 9.75 19.92
CA SER A 468 9.04 10.59 19.99
C SER A 468 9.39 11.26 18.66
N SER A 469 9.10 10.59 17.55
CA SER A 469 9.30 11.11 16.18
C SER A 469 8.42 12.31 15.80
N ILE A 470 7.32 12.56 16.53
CA ILE A 470 6.34 13.61 16.20
C ILE A 470 6.13 14.59 17.37
N PHE A 471 6.03 14.08 18.60
CA PHE A 471 5.64 14.84 19.79
C PHE A 471 6.78 15.04 20.80
N GLY A 472 8.04 14.72 20.45
CA GLY A 472 9.17 14.75 21.38
C GLY A 472 9.45 16.11 22.06
N SER A 473 8.96 17.21 21.50
CA SER A 473 9.05 18.57 22.05
C SER A 473 7.80 19.05 22.80
N ALA A 474 6.71 18.27 22.81
CA ALA A 474 5.46 18.64 23.46
C ALA A 474 5.54 18.50 25.00
N PRO A 475 4.82 19.34 25.78
CA PRO A 475 4.77 19.23 27.23
C PRO A 475 4.34 17.82 27.71
N GLY A 476 4.99 17.31 28.75
CA GLY A 476 4.74 15.99 29.34
C GLY A 476 5.25 14.79 28.51
N TRP A 477 5.22 14.88 27.18
CA TRP A 477 5.64 13.79 26.29
C TRP A 477 7.10 13.38 26.47
N SER A 478 8.02 14.32 26.61
CA SER A 478 9.44 14.03 26.83
C SER A 478 9.69 13.22 28.11
N THR A 479 9.05 13.58 29.22
CA THR A 479 9.09 12.83 30.48
C THR A 479 8.47 11.44 30.33
N ARG A 480 7.31 11.34 29.69
CA ARG A 480 6.60 10.07 29.45
C ARG A 480 7.43 9.09 28.58
N ILE A 481 8.09 9.61 27.56
CA ILE A 481 9.00 8.85 26.69
C ILE A 481 10.24 8.36 27.45
N SER A 482 10.78 9.16 28.39
CA SER A 482 11.89 8.71 29.25
C SER A 482 11.44 7.56 30.17
N ASP A 483 10.37 7.74 30.94
CA ASP A 483 9.85 6.71 31.86
C ASP A 483 9.50 5.40 31.14
N ALA A 484 8.89 5.48 29.95
CA ALA A 484 8.64 4.31 29.13
C ALA A 484 9.95 3.62 28.71
N LYS A 485 10.94 4.38 28.24
CA LYS A 485 12.24 3.85 27.79
C LYS A 485 13.04 3.24 28.93
N ASP A 486 13.04 3.87 30.11
CA ASP A 486 13.68 3.37 31.32
C ASP A 486 13.05 2.04 31.82
N ARG A 487 11.78 1.79 31.47
CA ARG A 487 11.07 0.51 31.68
C ARG A 487 11.13 -0.45 30.49
N GLY A 488 11.93 -0.18 29.45
CA GLY A 488 12.06 -1.02 28.26
C GLY A 488 10.81 -1.06 27.38
N THR A 489 10.10 0.07 27.27
CA THR A 489 8.85 0.22 26.51
C THR A 489 8.88 1.46 25.63
N TYR A 490 8.04 1.48 24.59
CA TYR A 490 7.85 2.63 23.69
C TYR A 490 6.47 3.24 23.90
N VAL A 491 6.33 4.54 23.66
CA VAL A 491 5.04 5.26 23.68
C VAL A 491 4.59 5.52 22.25
N GLY A 492 3.38 5.10 21.91
CA GLY A 492 2.68 5.45 20.66
C GLY A 492 1.54 6.45 20.91
N TRP A 493 0.91 6.91 19.84
CA TRP A 493 -0.18 7.90 19.89
C TRP A 493 -1.40 7.44 19.09
N PHE A 494 -2.59 7.78 19.59
CA PHE A 494 -3.88 7.50 18.94
C PHE A 494 -4.07 8.35 17.68
N ASP A 495 -5.10 8.01 16.92
CA ASP A 495 -5.56 8.80 15.79
C ASP A 495 -6.15 10.14 16.26
N VAL A 496 -5.86 11.23 15.54
CA VAL A 496 -6.20 12.59 15.99
C VAL A 496 -7.54 13.02 15.39
N SER A 497 -8.40 13.64 16.22
CA SER A 497 -9.75 14.17 15.88
C SER A 497 -10.96 13.22 15.95
N SER A 498 -11.00 12.32 16.94
CA SER A 498 -12.27 11.68 17.38
C SER A 498 -13.36 12.66 17.87
N ASN A 499 -13.02 13.95 18.06
CA ASN A 499 -13.91 14.99 18.59
C ASN A 499 -14.54 15.89 17.51
N GLU A 500 -14.04 15.93 16.28
CA GLU A 500 -14.63 16.78 15.21
C GLU A 500 -15.57 16.00 14.28
N TYR A 501 -15.38 14.68 14.14
CA TYR A 501 -16.33 13.81 13.44
C TYR A 501 -17.52 13.44 14.35
N GLY A 502 -18.36 14.44 14.61
CA GLY A 502 -19.63 14.26 15.31
C GLY A 502 -20.58 13.35 14.52
N THR A 503 -20.64 12.08 14.90
CA THR A 503 -21.79 11.24 14.57
C THR A 503 -23.01 11.82 15.27
N ASN A 504 -24.08 12.10 14.52
CA ASN A 504 -25.33 12.60 15.11
C ASN A 504 -25.96 11.55 16.07
N ASP A 505 -25.57 10.28 15.95
CA ASP A 505 -25.72 9.29 17.03
C ASP A 505 -24.70 9.57 18.15
N GLY A 506 -25.17 10.26 19.18
CA GLY A 506 -24.37 10.71 20.32
C GLY A 506 -24.00 9.62 21.32
N GLN A 507 -23.14 8.67 20.92
CA GLN A 507 -22.38 7.83 21.86
C GLN A 507 -20.87 7.95 21.59
N LEU A 508 -20.18 8.52 22.57
CA LEU A 508 -18.73 8.72 22.59
C LEU A 508 -17.95 7.38 22.51
N PRO A 509 -16.63 7.43 22.25
CA PRO A 509 -15.70 6.44 22.77
C PRO A 509 -15.96 6.18 24.27
N ASP A 510 -15.57 5.01 24.77
CA ASP A 510 -15.79 4.63 26.17
C ASP A 510 -15.34 5.77 27.10
N LYS A 511 -16.26 6.32 27.91
CA LYS A 511 -16.11 7.63 28.58
C LYS A 511 -14.68 7.81 29.11
N ALA A 512 -13.94 8.73 28.50
CA ALA A 512 -12.56 8.98 28.86
C ALA A 512 -12.47 9.44 30.31
N SER A 513 -12.03 8.53 31.18
CA SER A 513 -11.40 8.87 32.45
C SER A 513 -10.04 9.51 32.14
N ASP A 514 -9.67 10.56 32.87
CA ASP A 514 -8.29 11.06 32.86
C ASP A 514 -7.30 10.08 33.52
N ASP A 515 -7.83 9.04 34.18
CA ASP A 515 -7.07 7.94 34.77
C ASP A 515 -6.27 7.16 33.72
N THR A 516 -4.99 6.96 34.00
CA THR A 516 -4.09 6.15 33.18
C THR A 516 -4.30 4.67 33.49
N VAL A 517 -4.85 3.92 32.53
CA VAL A 517 -5.19 2.50 32.68
C VAL A 517 -3.94 1.65 32.50
N THR A 518 -3.67 0.75 33.44
CA THR A 518 -2.59 -0.24 33.35
C THR A 518 -3.14 -1.57 32.82
N TYR A 519 -2.40 -2.21 31.91
CA TYR A 519 -2.77 -3.46 31.24
C TYR A 519 -1.55 -4.35 30.97
N ALA A 520 -1.78 -5.65 30.77
CA ALA A 520 -0.73 -6.65 30.58
C ALA A 520 0.40 -6.52 31.64
N ASP A 521 1.66 -6.71 31.25
CA ASP A 521 2.83 -6.69 32.14
C ASP A 521 3.29 -5.26 32.48
N GLY A 522 2.38 -4.44 33.01
CA GLY A 522 2.65 -3.07 33.46
C GLY A 522 2.75 -2.03 32.33
N LEU A 523 2.14 -2.29 31.17
CA LEU A 523 1.96 -1.30 30.11
C LEU A 523 0.78 -0.39 30.44
N ARG A 524 0.79 0.83 29.93
CA ARG A 524 -0.25 1.84 30.23
C ARG A 524 -0.85 2.46 28.97
N TYR A 525 -2.05 3.00 29.08
CA TYR A 525 -2.61 3.94 28.11
C TYR A 525 -3.46 5.00 28.82
N ASN A 526 -3.67 6.14 28.14
CA ASN A 526 -4.57 7.19 28.58
C ASN A 526 -5.31 7.76 27.36
N LEU A 527 -6.64 7.68 27.39
CA LEU A 527 -7.49 8.06 26.26
C LEU A 527 -7.68 9.58 26.14
N SER A 528 -7.67 10.34 27.23
CA SER A 528 -7.78 11.81 27.17
C SER A 528 -6.45 12.48 26.83
N GLU A 529 -5.33 11.93 27.31
CA GLU A 529 -3.98 12.40 26.94
C GLU A 529 -3.48 11.87 25.57
N GLY A 530 -4.20 10.95 24.93
CA GLY A 530 -3.97 10.57 23.52
C GLY A 530 -2.89 9.50 23.25
N TRP A 531 -2.50 8.67 24.23
CA TRP A 531 -1.33 7.78 24.13
C TRP A 531 -1.51 6.36 24.69
N TYR A 532 -0.63 5.47 24.25
CA TYR A 532 -0.48 4.09 24.75
C TYR A 532 1.00 3.67 24.77
N GLU A 533 1.34 2.69 25.60
CA GLU A 533 2.65 2.03 25.62
C GLU A 533 2.61 0.68 24.90
N PHE A 534 3.76 0.23 24.38
CA PHE A 534 3.94 -1.09 23.78
C PHE A 534 5.38 -1.61 23.94
N ARG A 535 5.59 -2.92 23.69
CA ARG A 535 6.92 -3.55 23.53
C ARG A 535 7.08 -4.11 22.12
N CYS A 536 8.33 -4.25 21.66
CA CYS A 536 8.65 -4.86 20.38
C CYS A 536 10.09 -5.38 20.37
N ASP A 537 10.26 -6.70 20.47
CA ASP A 537 11.57 -7.36 20.50
C ASP A 537 12.13 -7.66 19.09
N CYS A 538 11.45 -7.23 18.03
CA CYS A 538 11.88 -7.47 16.65
C CYS A 538 13.08 -6.59 16.29
N LEU A 539 14.27 -7.20 16.19
CA LEU A 539 15.52 -6.55 15.81
C LEU A 539 15.80 -6.74 14.30
N VAL A 540 15.84 -5.67 13.52
CA VAL A 540 16.18 -5.70 12.08
C VAL A 540 17.66 -5.36 11.84
N SER A 541 18.28 -5.87 10.77
CA SER A 541 19.68 -5.58 10.43
C SER A 541 19.83 -4.17 9.84
N ARG A 542 20.62 -3.32 10.52
CA ARG A 542 20.87 -1.93 10.17
C ARG A 542 21.57 -1.76 8.82
N ASN A 543 22.37 -2.76 8.43
CA ASN A 543 23.13 -2.75 7.18
C ASN A 543 22.20 -2.79 5.94
N THR A 544 20.96 -3.28 6.10
CA THR A 544 19.92 -3.22 5.05
C THR A 544 19.27 -1.82 4.91
N LEU A 545 19.45 -0.95 5.91
CA LEU A 545 18.82 0.38 5.99
C LEU A 545 19.75 1.49 5.43
N THR A 546 21.04 1.42 5.71
CA THR A 546 22.03 2.39 5.20
C THR A 546 22.38 2.14 3.72
N THR A 547 23.08 3.09 3.09
CA THR A 547 23.64 2.97 1.72
C THR A 547 25.16 2.81 1.71
N ASN A 548 25.80 2.97 2.87
CA ASN A 548 27.25 3.01 2.98
C ASN A 548 27.75 1.63 3.41
N GLU A 549 28.30 0.88 2.46
CA GLU A 549 28.81 -0.50 2.64
C GLU A 549 30.15 -0.56 3.39
N THR A 550 30.41 0.40 4.28
CA THR A 550 31.69 0.54 5.00
C THR A 550 31.72 -0.35 6.24
N GLU A 551 32.10 -1.62 6.04
CA GLU A 551 32.66 -2.58 7.02
C GLU A 551 32.35 -2.32 8.52
N GLN A 552 31.08 -2.36 8.89
CA GLN A 552 30.64 -2.52 10.27
C GLN A 552 29.80 -3.78 10.38
N GLY A 553 30.20 -4.68 11.28
CA GLY A 553 29.58 -6.00 11.46
C GLY A 553 28.09 -5.91 11.80
N ASP A 554 27.33 -6.98 11.51
CA ASP A 554 25.86 -7.05 11.49
C ASP A 554 25.20 -6.40 12.72
N SER A 555 24.97 -5.10 12.61
CA SER A 555 24.48 -4.28 13.72
C SER A 555 22.96 -4.25 13.66
N LYS A 556 22.32 -4.59 14.78
CA LYS A 556 20.87 -4.72 14.84
C LYS A 556 20.25 -3.49 15.51
N ILE A 557 19.05 -3.14 15.06
CA ILE A 557 18.25 -2.03 15.59
C ILE A 557 16.82 -2.52 15.81
N ALA A 558 16.20 -2.10 16.91
CA ALA A 558 14.81 -2.46 17.17
C ALA A 558 13.88 -1.81 16.13
N LEU A 559 12.84 -2.53 15.71
CA LEU A 559 11.88 -2.05 14.72
C LEU A 559 11.31 -0.66 15.05
N PRO A 560 10.90 -0.33 16.29
CA PRO A 560 10.34 0.99 16.58
C PRO A 560 11.37 2.11 16.35
N ASP A 561 12.63 1.90 16.75
CA ASP A 561 13.71 2.87 16.49
C ASP A 561 14.06 2.99 14.98
N ALA A 562 13.89 1.92 14.20
CA ALA A 562 14.03 1.95 12.74
C ALA A 562 12.83 2.59 12.01
N LEU A 563 11.67 2.68 12.66
CA LEU A 563 10.49 3.44 12.19
C LEU A 563 10.57 4.92 12.60
N SER A 564 11.09 5.22 13.80
CA SER A 564 11.38 6.58 14.28
C SER A 564 12.79 7.08 13.95
N TRP A 565 13.46 6.52 12.93
CA TRP A 565 14.78 6.99 12.49
C TRP A 565 14.74 8.44 11.95
N PHE A 566 13.56 8.89 11.52
CA PHE A 566 13.35 10.20 10.92
C PHE A 566 12.68 11.19 11.89
N ASP A 567 13.15 12.44 11.86
CA ASP A 567 12.47 13.58 12.48
C ASP A 567 11.16 13.88 11.72
N GLY A 568 10.04 13.40 12.26
CA GLY A 568 8.70 13.54 11.70
C GLY A 568 8.38 12.62 10.51
N PRO A 569 7.13 12.68 10.00
CA PRO A 569 6.66 11.87 8.89
C PRO A 569 7.47 12.10 7.60
N LYS A 570 7.50 11.12 6.71
CA LYS A 570 8.22 11.13 5.42
C LYS A 570 7.38 10.54 4.28
N GLN A 571 7.86 10.70 3.06
CA GLN A 571 7.23 10.13 1.85
C GLN A 571 7.45 8.61 1.79
N PRO A 572 6.57 7.84 1.10
CA PRO A 572 6.54 6.37 1.20
C PRO A 572 7.88 5.67 0.92
N CYS A 573 8.65 6.18 -0.04
CA CYS A 573 9.97 5.66 -0.42
C CYS A 573 10.96 5.58 0.75
N ALA A 574 10.95 6.54 1.68
CA ALA A 574 11.86 6.58 2.81
C ALA A 574 11.66 5.40 3.78
N TYR A 575 10.44 4.87 3.88
CA TYR A 575 10.11 3.73 4.75
C TYR A 575 10.37 2.36 4.10
N ASN A 576 10.56 2.30 2.77
CA ASN A 576 10.62 1.05 2.01
C ASN A 576 11.66 0.07 2.57
N LYS A 577 12.86 0.55 2.89
CA LYS A 577 13.93 -0.28 3.49
C LYS A 577 13.53 -0.86 4.86
N SER A 578 13.06 -0.02 5.79
CA SER A 578 12.66 -0.47 7.14
C SER A 578 11.50 -1.46 7.10
N VAL A 579 10.51 -1.22 6.23
CA VAL A 579 9.35 -2.11 6.05
C VAL A 579 9.75 -3.43 5.37
N LYS A 580 10.63 -3.39 4.35
CA LYS A 580 11.16 -4.59 3.69
C LYS A 580 11.98 -5.43 4.67
N ALA A 581 12.91 -4.82 5.41
CA ALA A 581 13.72 -5.50 6.42
C ALA A 581 12.87 -6.16 7.52
N TYR A 582 11.82 -5.47 7.99
CA TYR A 582 10.83 -6.03 8.92
C TYR A 582 10.06 -7.22 8.35
N LEU A 583 9.51 -7.07 7.15
CA LEU A 583 8.66 -8.11 6.54
C LEU A 583 9.45 -9.38 6.22
N LEU A 584 10.72 -9.24 5.87
CA LEU A 584 11.63 -10.36 5.64
C LEU A 584 12.08 -11.05 6.95
N HIS A 585 12.29 -10.30 8.04
CA HIS A 585 12.85 -10.83 9.28
C HIS A 585 12.00 -11.96 9.92
N PRO A 586 12.59 -13.07 10.40
CA PRO A 586 11.84 -14.21 10.97
C PRO A 586 10.99 -13.88 12.20
N GLN A 587 11.39 -12.91 13.02
CA GLN A 587 10.59 -12.42 14.16
C GLN A 587 9.69 -11.21 13.80
N GLY A 588 9.67 -10.82 12.52
CA GLY A 588 8.80 -9.80 11.95
C GLY A 588 7.76 -10.42 11.05
N GLY A 589 7.78 -10.10 9.76
CA GLY A 589 6.85 -10.68 8.77
C GLY A 589 7.17 -12.12 8.33
N ASN A 590 8.38 -12.62 8.57
CA ASN A 590 8.81 -13.98 8.21
C ASN A 590 8.70 -14.31 6.70
N LEU A 591 8.86 -13.32 5.82
CA LEU A 591 8.70 -13.45 4.37
C LEU A 591 10.00 -13.65 3.59
N GLN A 592 11.14 -13.94 4.25
CA GLN A 592 12.42 -14.22 3.57
C GLN A 592 12.26 -15.25 2.43
N THR A 593 11.56 -16.36 2.70
CA THR A 593 11.28 -17.43 1.72
C THR A 593 10.31 -17.05 0.58
N VAL A 594 9.85 -15.81 0.48
CA VAL A 594 9.12 -15.30 -0.70
C VAL A 594 10.11 -14.82 -1.77
N VAL A 595 11.23 -14.22 -1.35
CA VAL A 595 12.22 -13.54 -2.21
C VAL A 595 13.45 -14.39 -2.51
N GLU A 596 13.44 -15.68 -2.16
CA GLU A 596 14.53 -16.63 -2.37
C GLU A 596 14.02 -17.92 -3.05
N GLY A 597 14.82 -18.47 -3.97
CA GLY A 597 14.71 -19.84 -4.48
C GLY A 597 13.80 -20.05 -5.70
N GLY A 598 13.87 -21.25 -6.28
CA GLY A 598 13.21 -21.59 -7.54
C GLY A 598 14.06 -21.23 -8.76
N ASP A 599 13.42 -21.06 -9.93
CA ASP A 599 14.05 -20.53 -11.14
C ASP A 599 14.19 -19.00 -11.03
N GLU A 600 15.24 -18.42 -11.61
CA GLU A 600 15.51 -16.97 -11.65
C GLU A 600 14.29 -16.17 -12.12
N VAL A 601 13.53 -16.71 -13.09
CA VAL A 601 12.34 -16.06 -13.65
C VAL A 601 11.21 -15.97 -12.62
N GLU A 602 11.01 -17.04 -11.84
CA GLU A 602 9.98 -17.12 -10.81
C GLU A 602 10.35 -16.28 -9.58
N GLU A 603 11.59 -16.37 -9.12
CA GLU A 603 12.11 -15.53 -8.02
C GLU A 603 11.97 -14.05 -8.39
N SER A 604 12.42 -13.66 -9.59
CA SER A 604 12.28 -12.30 -10.10
C SER A 604 10.82 -11.82 -10.15
N MET A 605 9.85 -12.71 -10.42
CA MET A 605 8.43 -12.39 -10.38
C MET A 605 7.90 -12.21 -8.96
N ARG A 606 8.20 -13.13 -8.04
CA ARG A 606 7.80 -13.02 -6.63
C ARG A 606 8.42 -11.81 -5.93
N VAL A 607 9.69 -11.50 -6.23
CA VAL A 607 10.38 -10.28 -5.75
C VAL A 607 9.68 -9.01 -6.21
N ARG A 608 9.24 -8.92 -7.49
CA ARG A 608 8.46 -7.77 -7.96
C ARG A 608 7.12 -7.64 -7.23
N THR A 609 6.37 -8.73 -7.08
CA THR A 609 5.10 -8.75 -6.33
C THR A 609 5.32 -8.33 -4.87
N PHE A 610 6.37 -8.83 -4.23
CA PHE A 610 6.70 -8.45 -2.85
C PHE A 610 7.09 -6.97 -2.72
N ASP A 611 7.88 -6.41 -3.66
CA ASP A 611 8.29 -5.00 -3.58
C ASP A 611 7.14 -4.02 -3.88
N THR A 612 6.22 -4.37 -4.79
CA THR A 612 4.96 -3.62 -4.97
C THR A 612 4.06 -3.69 -3.73
N PHE A 613 4.00 -4.84 -3.04
CA PHE A 613 3.32 -4.94 -1.74
C PHE A 613 3.98 -4.09 -0.66
N VAL A 614 5.31 -4.14 -0.52
CA VAL A 614 6.08 -3.28 0.39
C VAL A 614 5.75 -1.81 0.11
N SER A 615 5.74 -1.35 -1.15
CA SER A 615 5.40 0.05 -1.42
C SER A 615 3.94 0.38 -1.10
N ALA A 616 2.97 -0.52 -1.34
CA ALA A 616 1.58 -0.27 -0.96
C ALA A 616 1.41 -0.14 0.57
N VAL A 617 2.10 -0.98 1.35
CA VAL A 617 2.19 -0.86 2.81
C VAL A 617 2.82 0.48 3.20
N CYS A 618 3.93 0.88 2.58
CA CYS A 618 4.58 2.17 2.84
C CYS A 618 3.69 3.37 2.49
N THR A 619 2.88 3.30 1.43
CA THR A 619 1.94 4.36 1.06
C THR A 619 0.88 4.56 2.15
N LEU A 620 0.26 3.49 2.64
CA LEU A 620 -0.75 3.57 3.71
C LEU A 620 -0.11 3.97 5.05
N TYR A 621 1.04 3.40 5.39
CA TYR A 621 1.78 3.73 6.61
C TYR A 621 2.20 5.21 6.66
N ALA A 622 2.77 5.75 5.57
CA ALA A 622 3.17 7.15 5.49
C ALA A 622 1.98 8.11 5.65
N ARG A 623 0.79 7.73 5.14
CA ARG A 623 -0.46 8.48 5.35
C ARG A 623 -0.89 8.44 6.82
N MET A 624 -0.97 7.26 7.42
CA MET A 624 -1.34 7.09 8.85
C MET A 624 -0.37 7.78 9.83
N VAL A 625 0.92 7.87 9.49
CA VAL A 625 1.94 8.58 10.30
C VAL A 625 1.87 10.09 10.08
N SER A 626 1.50 10.56 8.88
CA SER A 626 1.25 11.98 8.60
C SER A 626 -0.06 12.54 9.16
N GLY A 627 -0.98 11.69 9.64
CA GLY A 627 -2.24 12.09 10.25
C GLY A 627 -3.51 11.82 9.43
N ASP A 628 -3.44 11.04 8.34
CA ASP A 628 -4.64 10.56 7.67
C ASP A 628 -5.39 9.56 8.56
N GLY A 629 -6.59 9.94 8.99
CA GLY A 629 -7.39 9.17 9.94
C GLY A 629 -7.73 7.77 9.44
N ILE A 630 -7.56 6.77 10.29
CA ILE A 630 -7.65 5.34 9.98
C ILE A 630 -9.05 4.97 9.51
N ILE A 631 -10.09 5.53 10.13
CA ILE A 631 -11.48 5.28 9.72
C ILE A 631 -11.82 5.97 8.39
N LEU A 632 -11.20 7.11 8.10
CA LEU A 632 -11.33 7.82 6.82
C LEU A 632 -10.61 7.06 5.70
N LEU A 633 -9.44 6.49 5.96
CA LEU A 633 -8.73 5.60 5.04
C LEU A 633 -9.58 4.35 4.69
N LEU A 634 -10.22 3.73 5.70
CA LEU A 634 -11.13 2.62 5.45
C LEU A 634 -12.39 3.04 4.69
N GLN A 635 -12.93 4.23 4.94
CA GLN A 635 -14.07 4.77 4.19
C GLN A 635 -13.69 5.09 2.73
N GLU A 636 -12.54 5.73 2.49
CA GLU A 636 -11.98 6.04 1.17
C GLU A 636 -11.84 4.79 0.30
N MET A 637 -11.45 3.67 0.92
CA MET A 637 -11.43 2.33 0.30
C MET A 637 -12.85 1.77 0.09
N MET A 638 -13.74 1.90 1.08
CA MET A 638 -15.09 1.31 1.03
C MET A 638 -15.99 1.96 -0.03
N GLU A 639 -15.84 3.26 -0.29
CA GLU A 639 -16.67 4.02 -1.24
C GLU A 639 -16.47 3.63 -2.72
N LYS A 640 -15.44 2.84 -3.02
CA LYS A 640 -15.06 2.37 -4.36
C LYS A 640 -14.74 3.47 -5.39
N GLN A 641 -14.27 4.63 -4.92
CA GLN A 641 -13.93 5.78 -5.75
C GLN A 641 -12.43 5.88 -6.05
N HIS A 642 -12.09 6.70 -7.06
CA HIS A 642 -10.72 6.97 -7.49
C HIS A 642 -9.91 5.66 -7.70
N ILE A 643 -8.77 5.52 -7.03
CA ILE A 643 -7.87 4.37 -7.14
C ILE A 643 -8.48 3.07 -6.62
N TYR A 644 -9.50 3.13 -5.75
CA TYR A 644 -10.08 1.95 -5.10
C TYR A 644 -11.30 1.39 -5.84
N THR A 645 -11.29 1.34 -7.17
CA THR A 645 -12.44 0.86 -7.98
C THR A 645 -13.00 -0.51 -7.55
N HIS A 646 -12.18 -1.37 -6.94
CA HIS A 646 -12.58 -2.70 -6.43
C HIS A 646 -12.77 -2.71 -4.89
N GLY A 647 -12.73 -1.55 -4.26
CA GLY A 647 -12.80 -1.34 -2.82
C GLY A 647 -11.58 -1.86 -2.07
N PHE A 648 -11.80 -2.49 -0.91
CA PHE A 648 -10.77 -3.21 -0.15
C PHE A 648 -10.04 -4.31 -0.93
N ALA A 649 -10.67 -4.88 -1.98
CA ALA A 649 -10.08 -5.85 -2.89
C ALA A 649 -9.22 -5.23 -4.01
N THR A 650 -9.03 -3.91 -4.02
CA THR A 650 -8.16 -3.22 -4.99
C THR A 650 -6.73 -3.79 -4.95
N PRO A 651 -6.08 -4.06 -6.10
CA PRO A 651 -4.73 -4.62 -6.12
C PRO A 651 -3.67 -3.63 -5.57
N CYS A 652 -2.64 -4.14 -4.87
CA CYS A 652 -1.58 -3.28 -4.31
C CYS A 652 -0.83 -2.44 -5.36
N ALA A 653 -0.77 -2.87 -6.62
CA ALA A 653 -0.20 -2.11 -7.73
C ALA A 653 -0.88 -0.74 -7.96
N CYS A 654 -2.11 -0.53 -7.48
CA CYS A 654 -2.79 0.77 -7.48
C CYS A 654 -2.23 1.74 -6.42
N LEU A 655 -1.62 1.22 -5.34
CA LEU A 655 -1.02 1.99 -4.25
C LEU A 655 0.53 2.07 -4.29
N ASP A 656 1.18 1.38 -5.23
CA ASP A 656 2.64 1.45 -5.41
C ASP A 656 3.06 2.88 -5.78
N ASP A 657 3.54 3.66 -4.80
CA ASP A 657 4.04 5.02 -4.97
C ASP A 657 5.54 5.03 -5.33
N SER A 658 6.21 3.88 -5.24
CA SER A 658 7.59 3.72 -5.62
C SER A 658 7.75 3.58 -7.13
N MET A 659 8.85 4.10 -7.68
CA MET A 659 9.29 3.73 -9.04
C MET A 659 10.12 2.44 -8.97
N SER A 660 9.50 1.37 -8.44
CA SER A 660 10.10 0.03 -8.24
C SER A 660 10.65 -0.57 -9.53
N GLU A 661 10.02 -0.28 -10.67
CA GLU A 661 10.47 -0.68 -12.01
C GLU A 661 11.73 0.09 -12.47
N ARG A 662 12.90 -0.27 -11.92
CA ARG A 662 14.22 0.27 -12.31
C ARG A 662 14.56 0.11 -13.81
N GLY A 663 13.80 -0.72 -14.55
CA GLY A 663 13.89 -0.87 -16.01
C GLY A 663 12.85 -0.10 -16.84
N CYS A 664 11.84 0.52 -16.22
CA CYS A 664 10.67 1.10 -16.93
C CYS A 664 10.60 2.65 -16.89
N ILE A 665 11.68 3.31 -16.42
CA ILE A 665 11.85 4.78 -16.38
C ILE A 665 11.54 5.44 -17.74
N HIS A 666 11.70 4.69 -18.85
CA HIS A 666 11.42 5.12 -20.22
C HIS A 666 9.94 5.13 -20.65
N ARG A 667 8.99 4.70 -19.80
CA ARG A 667 7.54 4.59 -20.12
C ARG A 667 6.64 5.04 -18.98
N LEU A 668 6.54 6.35 -18.76
CA LEU A 668 5.74 6.91 -17.67
C LEU A 668 4.24 6.97 -18.02
N HIS A 669 3.62 5.80 -18.21
CA HIS A 669 2.18 5.64 -18.49
C HIS A 669 1.33 6.13 -17.31
N TYR A 670 0.21 6.79 -17.63
CA TYR A 670 -0.71 7.34 -16.63
C TYR A 670 -1.21 6.27 -15.65
N ARG A 671 -1.26 6.63 -14.37
CA ARG A 671 -2.04 5.97 -13.32
C ARG A 671 -2.71 7.08 -12.51
N GLN A 672 -3.81 6.82 -11.82
CA GLN A 672 -4.29 7.78 -10.82
C GLN A 672 -3.31 7.87 -9.64
N HIS A 673 -3.19 9.06 -9.03
CA HIS A 673 -2.32 9.29 -7.86
C HIS A 673 -2.69 8.34 -6.70
N PRO A 674 -1.73 7.61 -6.08
CA PRO A 674 -2.01 6.74 -4.93
C PRO A 674 -2.28 7.49 -3.61
N ILE A 675 -2.02 8.80 -3.57
CA ILE A 675 -2.21 9.67 -2.40
C ILE A 675 -3.13 10.82 -2.83
N PRO A 676 -4.35 10.96 -2.27
CA PRO A 676 -5.30 12.00 -2.65
C PRO A 676 -4.83 13.38 -2.16
N SER A 677 -5.28 14.45 -2.82
CA SER A 677 -4.87 15.83 -2.50
C SER A 677 -5.42 16.36 -1.16
N THR A 678 -6.28 15.58 -0.50
CA THR A 678 -6.81 15.77 0.86
C THR A 678 -5.90 15.20 1.95
N SER A 679 -4.96 14.31 1.61
CA SER A 679 -4.07 13.66 2.57
C SER A 679 -3.12 14.65 3.25
N PHE A 680 -2.92 14.51 4.57
CA PHE A 680 -1.95 15.29 5.34
C PHE A 680 -0.51 15.02 4.91
N LEU A 681 -0.22 13.84 4.32
CA LEU A 681 1.07 13.50 3.70
C LEU A 681 1.46 14.45 2.54
N MET A 682 0.50 15.18 1.98
CA MET A 682 0.75 16.22 0.98
C MET A 682 1.34 17.51 1.58
N LEU A 683 1.19 17.72 2.89
CA LEU A 683 1.52 18.96 3.62
C LEU A 683 2.75 18.84 4.53
N THR A 684 3.31 17.64 4.70
CA THR A 684 4.45 17.34 5.59
C THR A 684 5.63 18.28 5.34
N ARG A 685 6.01 19.05 6.37
CA ARG A 685 7.19 19.95 6.37
C ARG A 685 8.47 19.13 6.55
N GLY A 686 9.59 19.56 5.94
CA GLY A 686 10.74 18.67 5.72
C GLY A 686 10.37 17.51 4.79
N GLY A 687 9.83 17.85 3.61
CA GLY A 687 9.16 16.96 2.65
C GLY A 687 10.09 16.08 1.81
N PRO A 688 9.94 16.00 0.46
CA PRO A 688 10.80 15.17 -0.38
C PRO A 688 12.27 15.63 -0.31
N ARG A 689 13.13 14.81 0.29
CA ARG A 689 14.57 15.07 0.38
C ARG A 689 15.22 14.93 -1.00
N ARG A 690 16.45 15.42 -1.17
CA ARG A 690 17.21 15.35 -2.43
C ARG A 690 17.35 13.91 -2.99
N GLU A 691 17.27 12.90 -2.13
CA GLU A 691 17.30 11.47 -2.47
C GLU A 691 15.93 10.81 -2.69
N ASP A 692 14.83 11.47 -2.29
CA ASP A 692 13.44 10.98 -2.43
C ASP A 692 12.64 11.70 -3.54
N ILE A 693 13.11 12.89 -3.94
CA ILE A 693 12.43 13.82 -4.86
C ILE A 693 12.18 13.23 -6.25
N ASP A 694 12.99 12.27 -6.71
CA ASP A 694 12.75 11.62 -8.01
C ASP A 694 11.52 10.72 -8.00
N THR A 695 11.41 9.84 -7.00
CA THR A 695 10.24 8.98 -6.81
C THR A 695 8.96 9.81 -6.68
N VAL A 696 9.01 10.90 -5.91
CA VAL A 696 7.87 11.81 -5.75
C VAL A 696 7.51 12.51 -7.06
N VAL A 697 8.45 13.14 -7.75
CA VAL A 697 8.17 13.86 -9.02
C VAL A 697 7.68 12.89 -10.10
N PHE A 698 8.27 11.71 -10.22
CA PHE A 698 7.79 10.70 -11.17
C PHE A 698 6.39 10.21 -10.82
N SER A 699 6.07 9.94 -9.55
CA SER A 699 4.71 9.58 -9.12
C SER A 699 3.70 10.70 -9.40
N GLU A 700 4.05 11.96 -9.15
CA GLU A 700 3.18 13.10 -9.44
C GLU A 700 2.96 13.35 -10.93
N VAL A 701 4.01 13.26 -11.77
CA VAL A 701 3.91 13.36 -13.24
C VAL A 701 3.19 12.16 -13.86
N ARG A 702 3.30 10.96 -13.27
CA ARG A 702 2.53 9.78 -13.64
C ARG A 702 1.05 9.91 -13.26
N GLY A 703 0.81 10.49 -12.09
CA GLY A 703 -0.49 10.65 -11.44
C GLY A 703 -1.44 11.64 -12.10
N HIS A 704 -0.90 12.65 -12.78
CA HIS A 704 -1.68 13.80 -13.23
C HIS A 704 -2.43 13.57 -14.55
N GLN A 705 -3.66 14.10 -14.67
CA GLN A 705 -4.38 14.13 -15.94
C GLN A 705 -3.97 15.35 -16.78
N VAL A 706 -3.81 15.17 -18.09
CA VAL A 706 -3.27 16.21 -18.98
C VAL A 706 -4.37 16.85 -19.82
N ILE A 707 -4.17 18.12 -20.18
CA ILE A 707 -4.95 18.79 -21.22
C ILE A 707 -4.15 18.72 -22.51
N ASP A 708 -4.65 18.00 -23.52
CA ASP A 708 -3.97 17.93 -24.81
C ASP A 708 -4.40 19.11 -25.67
N LEU A 709 -3.66 20.22 -25.51
CA LEU A 709 -4.01 21.53 -26.04
C LEU A 709 -4.14 21.59 -27.56
N HIS A 710 -3.60 20.63 -28.31
CA HIS A 710 -3.71 20.62 -29.76
C HIS A 710 -3.52 19.23 -30.39
N THR A 711 -4.55 18.79 -31.09
CA THR A 711 -4.58 17.52 -31.83
C THR A 711 -5.29 17.68 -33.17
N HIS A 712 -5.09 16.70 -34.05
CA HIS A 712 -5.86 16.49 -35.28
C HIS A 712 -6.87 15.34 -35.13
N LEU A 713 -7.28 15.02 -33.90
CA LEU A 713 -8.26 13.97 -33.62
C LEU A 713 -9.68 14.49 -33.80
N LEU A 714 -10.57 13.59 -34.22
CA LEU A 714 -12.01 13.81 -34.29
C LEU A 714 -12.74 12.61 -33.64
N PRO A 715 -13.91 12.80 -33.00
CA PRO A 715 -14.55 11.79 -32.17
C PRO A 715 -15.27 10.71 -33.01
N PRO A 716 -15.62 9.55 -32.43
CA PRO A 716 -16.28 8.44 -33.14
C PRO A 716 -17.52 8.83 -33.98
N SER A 717 -18.30 9.82 -33.55
CA SER A 717 -19.47 10.33 -34.30
C SER A 717 -19.10 10.95 -35.67
N HIS A 718 -17.82 11.25 -35.89
CA HIS A 718 -17.28 11.74 -37.15
C HIS A 718 -16.85 10.63 -38.14
N GLY A 719 -17.01 9.36 -37.77
CA GLY A 719 -16.87 8.23 -38.68
C GLY A 719 -15.45 8.11 -39.25
N ALA A 720 -15.31 8.10 -40.58
CA ALA A 720 -14.01 7.94 -41.25
C ALA A 720 -12.98 9.06 -40.96
N LEU A 721 -13.39 10.18 -40.36
CA LEU A 721 -12.48 11.22 -39.89
C LEU A 721 -11.84 10.89 -38.52
N CYS A 722 -12.38 9.92 -37.79
CA CYS A 722 -11.81 9.37 -36.56
C CYS A 722 -10.82 8.26 -36.92
N LEU A 723 -9.53 8.58 -37.04
CA LEU A 723 -8.49 7.61 -37.41
C LEU A 723 -7.99 6.85 -36.17
N TRP A 724 -8.00 5.51 -36.23
CA TRP A 724 -7.53 4.64 -35.14
C TRP A 724 -7.09 3.26 -35.64
N GLY A 725 -6.24 2.60 -34.84
CA GLY A 725 -5.76 1.24 -35.07
C GLY A 725 -4.42 1.13 -35.80
N ILE A 726 -3.87 -0.09 -35.80
CA ILE A 726 -2.48 -0.35 -36.23
C ILE A 726 -2.15 0.07 -37.66
N ASP A 727 -3.08 -0.07 -38.61
CA ASP A 727 -2.82 0.32 -40.00
C ASP A 727 -2.77 1.85 -40.16
N GLU A 728 -3.55 2.60 -39.38
CA GLU A 728 -3.49 4.07 -39.30
C GLU A 728 -2.21 4.53 -38.57
N LEU A 729 -1.82 3.84 -37.49
CA LEU A 729 -0.55 4.09 -36.80
C LEU A 729 0.65 3.93 -37.73
N LEU A 730 0.70 2.83 -38.50
CA LEU A 730 1.82 2.52 -39.40
C LEU A 730 1.85 3.44 -40.63
N THR A 731 0.70 3.83 -41.16
CA THR A 731 0.63 4.76 -42.31
C THR A 731 0.64 6.24 -41.90
N TYR A 732 0.93 6.54 -40.64
CA TYR A 732 1.15 7.90 -40.17
C TYR A 732 2.35 8.56 -40.88
N HIS A 733 2.16 9.79 -41.34
CA HIS A 733 3.09 10.49 -42.24
C HIS A 733 4.59 10.50 -41.83
N TYR A 734 4.94 10.46 -40.54
CA TYR A 734 6.34 10.30 -40.11
C TYR A 734 6.92 8.97 -40.57
N LEU A 735 6.19 7.86 -40.39
CA LEU A 735 6.63 6.52 -40.79
C LEU A 735 6.62 6.34 -42.31
N VAL A 736 5.77 7.09 -43.02
CA VAL A 736 5.84 7.19 -44.50
C VAL A 736 7.14 7.90 -44.92
N ALA A 737 7.50 9.02 -44.29
CA ALA A 737 8.78 9.68 -44.56
C ALA A 737 9.97 8.77 -44.23
N GLU A 738 9.97 8.12 -43.06
CA GLU A 738 11.02 7.18 -42.65
C GLU A 738 11.13 5.98 -43.61
N TYR A 739 9.99 5.44 -44.07
CA TYR A 739 9.95 4.39 -45.08
C TYR A 739 10.63 4.83 -46.38
N PHE A 740 10.30 6.00 -46.91
CA PHE A 740 10.87 6.49 -48.17
C PHE A 740 12.36 6.81 -48.14
N MET A 741 13.00 6.94 -46.97
CA MET A 741 14.47 6.95 -46.86
C MET A 741 15.11 5.59 -47.17
N THR A 742 14.32 4.51 -47.18
CA THR A 742 14.79 3.11 -47.24
C THR A 742 14.04 2.23 -48.25
N ALA A 743 12.99 2.77 -48.87
CA ALA A 743 12.16 2.08 -49.85
C ALA A 743 12.97 1.74 -51.13
N PRO A 744 12.71 0.59 -51.78
CA PRO A 744 13.33 0.27 -53.05
C PRO A 744 12.81 1.22 -54.14
N ALA A 745 13.66 1.61 -55.07
CA ALA A 745 13.32 2.53 -56.17
C ALA A 745 12.18 2.05 -57.10
N SER A 746 11.73 0.80 -56.96
CA SER A 746 10.53 0.24 -57.61
C SER A 746 9.20 0.67 -56.97
N ILE A 747 9.22 1.34 -55.81
CA ILE A 747 8.05 1.91 -55.13
C ILE A 747 8.21 3.43 -55.12
N SER A 748 7.51 4.13 -56.01
CA SER A 748 7.41 5.58 -55.98
C SER A 748 6.33 6.04 -54.98
N PRO A 749 6.29 7.33 -54.58
CA PRO A 749 5.23 7.86 -53.73
C PRO A 749 3.83 7.66 -54.31
N GLU A 750 3.67 7.88 -55.62
CA GLU A 750 2.40 7.69 -56.34
C GLU A 750 1.98 6.23 -56.24
N ARG A 751 2.90 5.30 -56.57
CA ARG A 751 2.62 3.86 -56.53
C ARG A 751 2.35 3.34 -55.11
N PHE A 752 2.91 3.97 -54.08
CA PHE A 752 2.59 3.66 -52.68
C PHE A 752 1.18 4.13 -52.30
N TYR A 753 0.77 5.34 -52.71
CA TYR A 753 -0.56 5.88 -52.41
C TYR A 753 -1.69 5.21 -53.23
N GLU A 754 -1.37 4.54 -54.35
CA GLU A 754 -2.29 3.62 -55.05
C GLU A 754 -2.63 2.35 -54.24
N LEU A 755 -1.75 1.91 -53.34
CA LEU A 755 -1.97 0.70 -52.53
C LEU A 755 -3.04 0.93 -51.47
N ASN A 756 -3.75 -0.12 -51.07
CA ASN A 756 -4.66 0.01 -49.94
C ASN A 756 -3.89 0.14 -48.61
N LYS A 757 -4.54 0.71 -47.59
CA LYS A 757 -3.86 1.10 -46.34
C LYS A 757 -3.26 -0.08 -45.55
N LYS A 758 -3.77 -1.30 -45.77
CA LYS A 758 -3.21 -2.55 -45.20
C LYS A 758 -1.91 -2.95 -45.90
N GLU A 759 -1.82 -2.77 -47.20
CA GLU A 759 -0.59 -2.99 -48.00
C GLU A 759 0.48 -1.95 -47.66
N GLN A 760 0.10 -0.67 -47.58
CA GLN A 760 0.99 0.40 -47.11
C GLN A 760 1.55 0.09 -45.70
N ALA A 761 0.69 -0.32 -44.76
CA ALA A 761 1.09 -0.72 -43.41
C ALA A 761 1.99 -1.97 -43.40
N ASN A 762 1.77 -2.95 -44.30
CA ASN A 762 2.66 -4.11 -44.43
C ASN A 762 4.07 -3.70 -44.87
N LEU A 763 4.20 -2.82 -45.88
CA LEU A 763 5.48 -2.33 -46.39
C LEU A 763 6.27 -1.58 -45.30
N ILE A 764 5.59 -0.73 -44.53
CA ILE A 764 6.20 0.03 -43.43
C ILE A 764 6.61 -0.89 -42.28
N TRP A 765 5.77 -1.86 -41.91
CA TRP A 765 6.11 -2.86 -40.88
C TRP A 765 7.35 -3.66 -41.26
N ASP A 766 7.39 -4.21 -42.48
CA ASP A 766 8.52 -4.99 -42.95
C ASP A 766 9.81 -4.14 -43.00
N ALA A 767 9.76 -2.96 -43.63
CA ALA A 767 10.94 -2.11 -43.79
C ALA A 767 11.48 -1.55 -42.45
N LEU A 768 10.62 -1.13 -41.52
CA LEU A 768 11.03 -0.37 -40.33
C LEU A 768 11.00 -1.17 -39.00
N PHE A 769 10.37 -2.35 -38.97
CA PHE A 769 10.26 -3.20 -37.76
C PHE A 769 10.78 -4.64 -37.95
N ILE A 770 10.87 -5.14 -39.21
CA ILE A 770 11.42 -6.47 -39.51
C ILE A 770 12.86 -6.37 -40.03
N GLN A 771 13.06 -5.69 -41.17
CA GLN A 771 14.37 -5.48 -41.81
C GLN A 771 15.29 -4.55 -41.00
N ARG A 772 14.71 -3.66 -40.19
CA ARG A 772 15.39 -2.62 -39.40
C ARG A 772 14.81 -2.63 -37.98
N SER A 773 15.62 -2.23 -37.01
CA SER A 773 15.18 -2.15 -35.61
C SER A 773 14.34 -0.88 -35.37
N PRO A 774 13.18 -0.97 -34.70
CA PRO A 774 12.29 0.17 -34.47
C PRO A 774 12.82 1.09 -33.35
N ILE A 775 13.88 1.85 -33.66
CA ILE A 775 14.60 2.75 -32.73
C ILE A 775 14.25 4.23 -32.92
N SER A 776 13.57 4.62 -33.99
CA SER A 776 13.09 5.99 -34.17
C SER A 776 11.95 6.29 -33.20
N GLU A 777 11.73 7.55 -32.83
CA GLU A 777 10.68 7.91 -31.88
C GLU A 777 9.27 7.54 -32.39
N ALA A 778 9.04 7.57 -33.70
CA ALA A 778 7.78 7.14 -34.30
C ALA A 778 7.59 5.60 -34.25
N THR A 779 8.62 4.81 -34.63
CA THR A 779 8.54 3.34 -34.58
C THR A 779 8.47 2.82 -33.15
N ARG A 780 9.30 3.37 -32.24
CA ARG A 780 9.23 3.17 -30.78
C ARG A 780 7.85 3.53 -30.24
N GLY A 781 7.23 4.59 -30.75
CA GLY A 781 5.88 5.01 -30.39
C GLY A 781 4.82 3.92 -30.63
N VAL A 782 4.84 3.31 -31.82
CA VAL A 782 3.96 2.17 -32.14
C VAL A 782 4.19 1.00 -31.17
N VAL A 783 5.44 0.66 -30.86
CA VAL A 783 5.78 -0.39 -29.89
C VAL A 783 5.24 -0.07 -28.49
N THR A 784 5.49 1.12 -27.96
CA THR A 784 4.97 1.54 -26.64
C THR A 784 3.43 1.49 -26.59
N THR A 785 2.75 1.94 -27.64
CA THR A 785 1.28 1.88 -27.74
C THR A 785 0.76 0.44 -27.72
N LEU A 786 1.35 -0.49 -28.49
CA LEU A 786 0.89 -1.89 -28.55
C LEU A 786 1.05 -2.62 -27.20
N LEU A 787 2.15 -2.38 -26.49
CA LEU A 787 2.41 -3.00 -25.19
C LEU A 787 1.45 -2.47 -24.12
N ALA A 788 1.18 -1.16 -24.12
CA ALA A 788 0.16 -0.56 -23.24
C ALA A 788 -1.28 -1.01 -23.54
N LEU A 789 -1.54 -1.61 -24.72
CA LEU A 789 -2.82 -2.26 -25.04
C LEU A 789 -2.88 -3.75 -24.63
N GLY A 790 -1.77 -4.32 -24.14
CA GLY A 790 -1.64 -5.72 -23.69
C GLY A 790 -1.26 -6.71 -24.79
N LEU A 791 -0.48 -6.28 -25.79
CA LEU A 791 -0.17 -7.07 -27.00
C LEU A 791 1.27 -7.63 -27.02
N ASP A 792 1.91 -7.73 -25.86
CA ASP A 792 3.31 -8.11 -25.65
C ASP A 792 3.73 -9.40 -26.37
N ALA A 793 2.90 -10.44 -26.30
CA ALA A 793 3.15 -11.70 -27.01
C ALA A 793 3.15 -11.53 -28.54
N HIS A 794 2.29 -10.67 -29.08
CA HIS A 794 2.19 -10.38 -30.51
C HIS A 794 3.29 -9.44 -31.00
N VAL A 795 3.74 -8.50 -30.16
CA VAL A 795 4.93 -7.68 -30.44
C VAL A 795 6.20 -8.54 -30.42
N LYS A 796 6.36 -9.42 -29.42
CA LYS A 796 7.51 -10.34 -29.30
C LYS A 796 7.62 -11.32 -30.48
N SER A 797 6.47 -11.81 -30.97
CA SER A 797 6.38 -12.68 -32.17
C SER A 797 6.33 -11.91 -33.49
N ARG A 798 6.24 -10.57 -33.45
CA ARG A 798 6.08 -9.64 -34.58
C ARG A 798 4.84 -9.90 -35.47
N ASP A 799 3.81 -10.55 -34.93
CA ASP A 799 2.58 -10.91 -35.68
C ASP A 799 1.61 -9.72 -35.82
N LEU A 800 1.80 -8.96 -36.89
CA LEU A 800 0.91 -7.87 -37.31
C LEU A 800 -0.53 -8.33 -37.57
N ASN A 801 -0.77 -9.60 -37.94
CA ASN A 801 -2.12 -10.10 -38.21
C ASN A 801 -2.86 -10.45 -36.91
N ALA A 802 -2.19 -10.95 -35.87
CA ALA A 802 -2.76 -11.06 -34.54
C ALA A 802 -3.03 -9.68 -33.92
N ILE A 803 -2.15 -8.71 -34.13
CA ILE A 803 -2.39 -7.31 -33.73
C ILE A 803 -3.64 -6.75 -34.41
N ARG A 804 -3.81 -6.93 -35.73
CA ARG A 804 -5.05 -6.52 -36.44
C ARG A 804 -6.30 -7.18 -35.84
N LYS A 805 -6.26 -8.49 -35.57
CA LYS A 805 -7.37 -9.23 -34.93
C LYS A 805 -7.77 -8.67 -33.55
N TYR A 806 -6.89 -8.02 -32.81
CA TYR A 806 -7.26 -7.32 -31.57
C TYR A 806 -8.15 -6.09 -31.87
N TYR A 807 -7.75 -5.26 -32.84
CA TYR A 807 -8.52 -4.08 -33.25
C TYR A 807 -9.87 -4.46 -33.90
N ASP A 808 -9.90 -5.56 -34.65
CA ASP A 808 -11.12 -6.01 -35.33
C ASP A 808 -12.25 -6.38 -34.36
N LYS A 809 -11.94 -6.75 -33.10
CA LYS A 809 -12.95 -6.95 -32.02
C LYS A 809 -13.76 -5.68 -31.74
N PHE A 810 -13.12 -4.51 -31.81
CA PHE A 810 -13.78 -3.22 -31.62
C PHE A 810 -14.51 -2.78 -32.89
N ARG A 811 -13.93 -3.04 -34.08
CA ARG A 811 -14.53 -2.72 -35.38
C ARG A 811 -15.83 -3.49 -35.64
N GLY A 812 -15.88 -4.76 -35.23
CA GLY A 812 -17.08 -5.61 -35.38
C GLY A 812 -18.31 -5.10 -34.65
N SER A 813 -18.12 -4.30 -33.58
CA SER A 813 -19.19 -3.63 -32.83
C SER A 813 -19.50 -2.22 -33.33
N GLY A 814 -18.93 -1.80 -34.48
CA GLY A 814 -19.23 -0.52 -35.12
C GLY A 814 -18.93 0.70 -34.25
N LEU A 815 -19.90 1.62 -34.16
CA LEU A 815 -19.72 2.90 -33.45
C LEU A 815 -19.50 2.71 -31.94
N SER A 816 -20.22 1.80 -31.28
CA SER A 816 -20.05 1.58 -29.83
C SER A 816 -18.68 1.00 -29.52
N GLY A 817 -18.23 -0.01 -30.27
CA GLY A 817 -16.88 -0.56 -30.13
C GLY A 817 -15.78 0.47 -30.42
N THR A 818 -16.00 1.36 -31.39
CA THR A 818 -15.10 2.49 -31.66
C THR A 818 -15.04 3.46 -30.47
N SER A 819 -16.18 3.84 -29.88
CA SER A 819 -16.21 4.67 -28.67
C SER A 819 -15.50 4.01 -27.49
N THR A 820 -15.76 2.73 -27.21
CA THR A 820 -15.08 1.98 -26.14
C THR A 820 -13.56 1.90 -26.37
N PHE A 821 -13.10 1.82 -27.61
CA PHE A 821 -11.68 1.90 -27.92
C PHE A 821 -11.09 3.29 -27.63
N VAL A 822 -11.77 4.36 -28.06
CA VAL A 822 -11.35 5.75 -27.77
C VAL A 822 -11.33 6.01 -26.26
N GLU A 823 -12.35 5.59 -25.52
CA GLU A 823 -12.43 5.69 -24.07
C GLU A 823 -11.26 4.97 -23.38
N LYS A 824 -10.93 3.73 -23.82
CA LYS A 824 -9.75 2.99 -23.33
C LYS A 824 -8.44 3.76 -23.59
N VAL A 825 -8.28 4.39 -24.76
CA VAL A 825 -7.07 5.16 -25.09
C VAL A 825 -6.95 6.47 -24.29
N MET A 826 -8.05 7.20 -24.10
CA MET A 826 -8.08 8.41 -23.26
C MET A 826 -7.73 8.07 -21.80
N ALA A 827 -8.25 6.96 -21.29
CA ALA A 827 -7.92 6.45 -19.95
C ALA A 827 -6.43 6.08 -19.80
N ILE A 828 -5.85 5.31 -20.75
CA ILE A 828 -4.44 4.86 -20.69
C ILE A 828 -3.43 6.02 -20.84
N SER A 829 -3.77 7.05 -21.61
CA SER A 829 -2.93 8.25 -21.77
C SER A 829 -3.10 9.25 -20.63
N GLY A 830 -4.23 9.20 -19.91
CA GLY A 830 -4.58 10.16 -18.87
C GLY A 830 -5.01 11.53 -19.41
N VAL A 831 -5.53 11.59 -20.62
CA VAL A 831 -6.00 12.84 -21.26
C VAL A 831 -7.37 13.21 -20.72
N ARG A 832 -7.46 14.33 -19.99
CA ARG A 832 -8.72 14.88 -19.44
C ARG A 832 -9.63 15.38 -20.56
N TYR A 833 -9.05 16.10 -21.51
CA TYR A 833 -9.66 16.40 -22.81
C TYR A 833 -8.58 16.70 -23.85
N ALA A 834 -8.90 16.41 -25.12
CA ALA A 834 -8.11 16.77 -26.28
C ALA A 834 -8.82 17.88 -27.07
N VAL A 835 -8.06 18.91 -27.46
CA VAL A 835 -8.56 19.94 -28.38
C VAL A 835 -8.35 19.48 -29.81
N MET A 836 -9.42 19.45 -30.58
CA MET A 836 -9.48 19.06 -31.99
C MET A 836 -8.97 20.20 -32.90
N THR A 837 -8.78 19.90 -34.19
CA THR A 837 -8.56 20.91 -35.22
C THR A 837 -9.72 20.86 -36.21
N ASN A 838 -10.65 21.82 -36.13
CA ASN A 838 -11.90 21.79 -36.89
C ASN A 838 -11.88 22.81 -38.03
N ILE A 839 -12.19 22.38 -39.25
CA ILE A 839 -11.97 23.14 -40.48
C ILE A 839 -13.32 23.58 -41.07
N PRO A 840 -13.79 24.82 -40.83
CA PRO A 840 -15.03 25.35 -41.41
C PRO A 840 -14.88 25.72 -42.90
N PHE A 841 -13.84 25.23 -43.56
CA PHE A 841 -13.54 25.39 -45.00
C PHE A 841 -13.43 24.05 -45.72
N ASP A 842 -13.70 22.93 -45.03
CA ASP A 842 -13.65 21.57 -45.57
C ASP A 842 -15.06 20.95 -45.60
N ASP A 843 -15.61 20.78 -46.79
CA ASP A 843 -16.94 20.20 -47.03
C ASP A 843 -17.11 18.80 -46.39
N THR A 844 -16.02 18.06 -46.19
CA THR A 844 -16.03 16.73 -45.57
C THR A 844 -16.21 16.78 -44.05
N GLU A 845 -15.82 17.88 -43.40
CA GLU A 845 -16.06 18.12 -41.97
C GLU A 845 -17.34 18.93 -41.72
N ILE A 846 -17.64 19.95 -42.54
CA ILE A 846 -18.79 20.87 -42.36
C ILE A 846 -20.12 20.11 -42.14
N ARG A 847 -20.33 19.01 -42.89
CA ARG A 847 -21.50 18.10 -42.78
C ARG A 847 -21.68 17.41 -41.41
N HIS A 848 -20.70 17.51 -40.51
CA HIS A 848 -20.77 17.00 -39.14
C HIS A 848 -21.21 18.08 -38.14
N TRP A 849 -21.22 19.35 -38.57
CA TRP A 849 -21.54 20.52 -37.77
C TRP A 849 -22.85 21.20 -38.18
N ARG A 850 -23.18 21.22 -39.48
CA ARG A 850 -24.39 21.85 -40.04
C ARG A 850 -25.12 20.88 -40.98
N PRO A 851 -26.47 20.95 -41.08
CA PRO A 851 -27.38 21.87 -40.39
C PRO A 851 -27.62 21.53 -38.91
N ARG A 852 -27.21 20.33 -38.45
CA ARG A 852 -27.24 19.93 -37.05
C ARG A 852 -25.87 19.41 -36.63
N LYS A 853 -25.33 19.98 -35.55
CA LYS A 853 -24.11 19.50 -34.87
C LYS A 853 -24.30 18.05 -34.42
N LYS A 854 -23.33 17.20 -34.75
CA LYS A 854 -23.26 15.85 -34.16
C LYS A 854 -22.79 15.94 -32.72
N ASP A 855 -23.42 15.15 -31.85
CA ASP A 855 -23.02 15.01 -30.47
C ASP A 855 -21.66 14.30 -30.35
N TYR A 856 -20.86 14.67 -29.35
CA TYR A 856 -19.57 14.05 -29.02
C TYR A 856 -19.25 14.20 -27.52
N PRO A 857 -18.40 13.34 -26.93
CA PRO A 857 -18.06 13.41 -25.50
C PRO A 857 -17.27 14.68 -25.16
N ALA A 858 -17.45 15.22 -23.95
CA ALA A 858 -16.74 16.41 -23.45
C ALA A 858 -15.22 16.23 -23.25
N THR A 859 -14.70 15.01 -23.47
CA THR A 859 -13.26 14.72 -23.60
C THR A 859 -12.69 15.17 -24.95
N PHE A 860 -13.52 15.60 -25.90
CA PHE A 860 -13.15 16.33 -27.10
C PHE A 860 -13.65 17.77 -27.01
N ARG A 861 -12.78 18.74 -27.33
CA ARG A 861 -13.15 20.17 -27.44
C ARG A 861 -12.75 20.72 -28.79
N SER A 862 -13.50 21.70 -29.29
CA SER A 862 -13.30 22.26 -30.63
C SER A 862 -12.23 23.35 -30.66
N ALA A 863 -11.57 23.52 -31.80
CA ALA A 863 -10.83 24.74 -32.14
C ALA A 863 -11.00 25.09 -33.63
N LEU A 864 -11.27 26.36 -33.91
CA LEU A 864 -11.67 26.83 -35.23
C LEU A 864 -10.43 27.12 -36.09
N ARG A 865 -10.15 26.28 -37.11
CA ARG A 865 -9.00 26.45 -37.99
C ARG A 865 -9.26 27.49 -39.08
N VAL A 866 -8.51 28.59 -39.01
CA VAL A 866 -8.64 29.80 -39.82
C VAL A 866 -7.39 30.08 -40.66
N ASP A 867 -6.58 29.04 -40.97
CA ASP A 867 -5.44 29.12 -41.89
C ASP A 867 -5.71 29.98 -43.15
N PRO A 868 -6.85 29.87 -43.87
CA PRO A 868 -7.10 30.68 -45.08
C PRO A 868 -7.22 32.18 -44.80
N LEU A 869 -7.86 32.57 -43.68
CA LEU A 869 -8.01 33.99 -43.34
C LEU A 869 -6.67 34.60 -42.93
N LEU A 870 -5.86 33.86 -42.15
CA LEU A 870 -4.53 34.35 -41.82
C LEU A 870 -3.68 34.45 -43.09
N ALA A 871 -3.64 33.42 -43.93
CA ALA A 871 -2.85 33.38 -45.16
C ALA A 871 -3.34 34.34 -46.28
N GLY A 872 -4.48 35.02 -46.10
CA GLY A 872 -5.06 35.89 -47.13
C GLY A 872 -5.63 35.13 -48.34
N ASP A 873 -5.89 33.83 -48.20
CA ASP A 873 -6.47 32.97 -49.24
C ASP A 873 -7.95 33.33 -49.49
N LYS A 874 -8.10 34.37 -50.30
CA LYS A 874 -9.38 34.93 -50.70
C LYS A 874 -10.23 33.94 -51.50
N GLU A 875 -9.63 33.04 -52.28
CA GLU A 875 -10.40 32.06 -53.07
C GLU A 875 -11.10 31.05 -52.15
N THR A 876 -10.37 30.43 -51.23
CA THR A 876 -10.95 29.48 -50.26
C THR A 876 -12.01 30.15 -49.38
N VAL A 877 -11.76 31.39 -48.92
CA VAL A 877 -12.71 32.15 -48.10
C VAL A 877 -13.99 32.50 -48.89
N GLU A 878 -13.88 33.10 -50.07
CA GLU A 878 -15.07 33.44 -50.87
C GLU A 878 -15.84 32.19 -51.33
N LYS A 879 -15.15 31.10 -51.66
CA LYS A 879 -15.78 29.82 -52.00
C LYS A 879 -16.63 29.29 -50.85
N ALA A 880 -16.08 29.25 -49.64
CA ALA A 880 -16.80 28.76 -48.46
C ALA A 880 -17.99 29.66 -48.08
N LEU A 881 -17.83 30.99 -48.17
CA LEU A 881 -18.91 31.95 -47.94
C LEU A 881 -20.08 31.73 -48.91
N ARG A 882 -19.80 31.65 -50.21
CA ARG A 882 -20.82 31.39 -51.24
C ARG A 882 -21.50 30.04 -51.04
N ALA A 883 -20.73 28.99 -50.75
CA ALA A 883 -21.25 27.64 -50.51
C ALA A 883 -22.19 27.57 -49.28
N ALA A 884 -21.93 28.39 -48.27
CA ALA A 884 -22.75 28.49 -47.06
C ALA A 884 -23.87 29.55 -47.14
N GLY A 885 -24.03 30.25 -48.27
CA GLY A 885 -25.11 31.23 -48.51
C GLY A 885 -24.87 32.66 -48.01
N TYR A 886 -23.61 33.03 -47.77
CA TYR A 886 -23.20 34.39 -47.37
C TYR A 886 -22.76 35.20 -48.61
N GLY A 887 -22.65 36.53 -48.46
CA GLY A 887 -21.97 37.37 -49.44
C GLY A 887 -20.45 37.21 -49.38
N ILE A 888 -19.72 38.01 -50.15
CA ILE A 888 -18.24 38.00 -50.21
C ILE A 888 -17.59 39.23 -49.57
N SER A 889 -18.33 39.98 -48.72
CA SER A 889 -17.76 41.12 -48.02
C SER A 889 -16.98 40.70 -46.76
N VAL A 890 -16.16 41.60 -46.22
CA VAL A 890 -15.47 41.38 -44.94
C VAL A 890 -16.49 41.21 -43.79
N ALA A 891 -17.65 41.88 -43.87
CA ALA A 891 -18.72 41.70 -42.89
C ALA A 891 -19.44 40.34 -43.03
N ASP A 892 -19.49 39.75 -44.22
CA ASP A 892 -19.93 38.36 -44.41
C ASP A 892 -18.92 37.38 -43.81
N ALA A 893 -17.61 37.61 -44.00
CA ALA A 893 -16.54 36.81 -43.40
C ALA A 893 -16.54 36.89 -41.87
N GLU A 894 -16.76 38.09 -41.31
CA GLU A 894 -16.97 38.31 -39.88
C GLU A 894 -18.17 37.50 -39.38
N LYS A 895 -19.34 37.67 -39.99
CA LYS A 895 -20.55 36.92 -39.63
C LYS A 895 -20.36 35.41 -39.74
N TYR A 896 -19.65 34.93 -40.77
CA TYR A 896 -19.31 33.52 -40.94
C TYR A 896 -18.54 32.97 -39.74
N LEU A 897 -17.50 33.69 -39.28
CA LEU A 897 -16.78 33.34 -38.06
C LEU A 897 -17.68 33.37 -36.82
N HIS A 898 -18.55 34.38 -36.66
CA HIS A 898 -19.50 34.43 -35.54
C HIS A 898 -20.42 33.21 -35.51
N ASP A 899 -21.09 32.91 -36.62
CA ASP A 899 -22.02 31.79 -36.71
C ASP A 899 -21.28 30.44 -36.52
N TRP A 900 -19.99 30.35 -36.88
CA TRP A 900 -19.15 29.17 -36.62
C TRP A 900 -18.66 29.07 -35.17
N CYS A 901 -18.37 30.18 -34.50
CA CYS A 901 -18.14 30.22 -33.05
C CYS A 901 -19.36 29.70 -32.28
N ASP A 902 -20.56 30.14 -32.67
CA ASP A 902 -21.81 29.69 -32.04
C ASP A 902 -22.12 28.21 -32.36
N THR A 903 -21.75 27.73 -33.56
CA THR A 903 -21.88 26.31 -33.95
C THR A 903 -20.91 25.41 -33.17
N MET A 904 -19.62 25.73 -33.19
CA MET A 904 -18.58 24.86 -32.62
C MET A 904 -18.48 25.01 -31.10
N GLN A 905 -18.54 26.24 -30.59
CA GLN A 905 -18.05 26.63 -29.26
C GLN A 905 -16.57 26.23 -29.09
N PRO A 906 -15.65 26.90 -29.82
CA PRO A 906 -14.23 26.56 -29.80
C PRO A 906 -13.51 27.09 -28.54
N GLU A 907 -12.47 26.38 -28.09
CA GLU A 907 -11.54 26.84 -27.04
C GLU A 907 -10.67 28.02 -27.53
N TYR A 908 -10.31 28.00 -28.83
CA TYR A 908 -9.52 29.01 -29.51
C TYR A 908 -9.75 28.96 -31.03
N MET A 909 -9.43 30.04 -31.73
CA MET A 909 -9.16 29.99 -33.18
C MET A 909 -7.71 29.60 -33.42
N MET A 910 -7.37 28.94 -34.54
CA MET A 910 -5.98 28.59 -34.84
C MET A 910 -5.59 28.77 -36.30
N ALA A 911 -4.33 29.14 -36.52
CA ALA A 911 -3.72 29.17 -37.84
C ALA A 911 -2.29 28.57 -37.81
N SER A 912 -1.96 27.78 -38.82
CA SER A 912 -0.54 27.53 -39.16
C SER A 912 -0.04 28.73 -39.98
N THR A 913 1.09 29.33 -39.61
CA THR A 913 1.65 30.40 -40.46
C THR A 913 2.36 29.81 -41.68
N PRO A 914 2.39 30.52 -42.81
CA PRO A 914 3.37 30.29 -43.86
C PRO A 914 4.82 30.36 -43.32
N HIS A 915 5.77 29.82 -44.08
CA HIS A 915 7.19 29.86 -43.74
C HIS A 915 7.84 31.24 -43.92
N ASP A 916 7.25 32.01 -44.82
CA ASP A 916 7.51 33.38 -45.26
C ASP A 916 6.67 34.42 -44.48
N PHE A 917 6.10 34.01 -43.34
CA PHE A 917 5.25 34.86 -42.50
C PHE A 917 6.03 36.06 -41.94
N ILE A 918 5.76 37.24 -42.51
CA ILE A 918 6.26 38.53 -42.04
C ILE A 918 5.08 39.50 -41.89
N PHE A 919 4.86 39.95 -40.66
CA PHE A 919 3.90 41.01 -40.35
C PHE A 919 4.60 42.36 -40.51
N LEU A 920 4.29 43.12 -41.57
CA LEU A 920 4.97 44.38 -41.89
C LEU A 920 4.29 45.60 -41.26
N ALA A 921 5.09 46.46 -40.64
CA ALA A 921 4.66 47.76 -40.11
C ALA A 921 4.31 48.76 -41.25
N PRO A 922 3.48 49.79 -40.99
CA PRO A 922 3.00 50.69 -42.01
C PRO A 922 4.07 51.71 -42.38
N ASP A 923 4.09 52.11 -43.65
CA ASP A 923 5.10 52.97 -44.28
C ASP A 923 5.48 54.20 -43.43
N GLY A 924 6.67 54.17 -42.79
CA GLY A 924 7.20 55.27 -41.97
C GLY A 924 6.66 55.39 -40.53
N GLY A 925 5.80 54.49 -40.07
CA GLY A 925 5.21 54.52 -38.72
C GLY A 925 6.18 54.16 -37.60
N GLY A 926 6.78 55.15 -36.95
CA GLY A 926 7.75 54.97 -35.86
C GLY A 926 7.17 54.45 -34.54
N GLY A 927 6.90 53.15 -34.43
CA GLY A 927 6.54 52.49 -33.16
C GLY A 927 7.72 52.42 -32.17
N PRO A 928 7.49 52.07 -30.88
CA PRO A 928 8.50 52.20 -29.81
C PRO A 928 9.80 51.40 -29.99
N LEU A 929 9.82 50.41 -30.89
CA LEU A 929 10.99 49.58 -31.21
C LEU A 929 11.80 50.09 -32.42
N ALA A 930 11.30 51.07 -33.18
CA ALA A 930 11.91 51.53 -34.43
C ALA A 930 13.27 52.22 -34.26
N SER A 931 13.61 52.66 -33.04
CA SER A 931 14.91 53.26 -32.70
C SER A 931 16.01 52.22 -32.41
N VAL A 932 15.66 50.93 -32.24
CA VAL A 932 16.61 49.88 -31.83
C VAL A 932 17.28 49.26 -33.06
N LYS A 933 18.42 49.84 -33.49
CA LYS A 933 19.30 49.19 -34.48
C LYS A 933 19.83 47.85 -33.92
N LYS A 934 19.27 46.73 -34.40
CA LYS A 934 19.75 45.36 -34.10
C LYS A 934 21.19 45.14 -34.59
N ARG A 935 22.19 45.50 -33.77
CA ARG A 935 23.58 45.02 -33.94
C ARG A 935 23.66 43.57 -33.48
N GLY A 936 23.39 42.62 -34.37
CA GLY A 936 23.37 41.19 -34.00
C GLY A 936 23.06 40.18 -35.11
N LEU A 937 22.75 40.63 -36.33
CA LEU A 937 22.71 39.77 -37.51
C LEU A 937 23.87 40.15 -38.42
N ASN A 938 24.71 39.18 -38.77
CA ASN A 938 25.67 39.33 -39.86
C ASN A 938 24.91 39.11 -41.18
N GLU A 939 24.83 40.15 -42.01
CA GLU A 939 24.15 40.10 -43.31
C GLU A 939 24.89 39.16 -44.29
N GLU A 940 26.19 38.90 -44.08
CA GLU A 940 26.94 37.84 -44.79
C GLU A 940 26.67 36.41 -44.27
N SER A 941 25.94 36.24 -43.17
CA SER A 941 25.47 34.93 -42.70
C SER A 941 24.07 34.56 -43.20
N LEU A 942 23.29 35.51 -43.72
CA LEU A 942 21.96 35.25 -44.29
C LEU A 942 22.06 34.72 -45.73
N LYS A 943 22.85 33.63 -45.91
CA LYS A 943 23.55 33.33 -47.17
C LYS A 943 23.84 31.82 -47.40
N VAL A 944 23.49 31.14 -48.53
CA VAL A 944 22.25 31.04 -49.32
C VAL A 944 21.27 30.14 -48.53
N PRO A 945 21.13 28.84 -48.84
CA PRO A 945 22.08 27.71 -48.67
C PRO A 945 23.59 27.97 -48.98
N PHE A 946 24.36 28.42 -47.98
CA PHE A 946 25.84 28.59 -47.99
C PHE A 946 26.46 29.56 -49.08
N ALA A 947 26.22 30.90 -49.04
CA ALA A 947 26.65 31.93 -50.03
C ALA A 947 25.61 32.89 -50.76
N PHE A 948 24.59 33.56 -50.14
CA PHE A 948 23.35 34.13 -50.77
C PHE A 948 23.48 34.82 -52.13
N THR A 949 22.46 34.57 -52.93
CA THR A 949 22.05 35.32 -54.11
C THR A 949 21.33 36.62 -53.75
N ASP A 950 22.08 37.71 -53.56
CA ASP A 950 21.48 39.04 -53.74
C ASP A 950 20.85 39.09 -55.14
N LEU A 951 19.57 39.42 -55.22
CA LEU A 951 18.92 39.77 -56.49
C LEU A 951 19.35 41.18 -56.87
N SER A 952 20.55 41.31 -57.43
CA SER A 952 21.00 42.57 -58.02
C SER A 952 20.08 42.95 -59.18
N ALA A 953 19.67 44.21 -59.21
CA ALA A 953 18.71 44.70 -60.19
C ALA A 953 19.27 44.60 -61.62
N ASN A 954 18.46 44.09 -62.54
CA ASN A 954 18.65 44.25 -63.97
C ASN A 954 17.31 44.67 -64.57
N GLU A 955 17.30 45.81 -65.25
CA GLU A 955 16.11 46.33 -65.91
C GLU A 955 15.78 45.47 -67.13
N CYS A 956 14.65 44.76 -67.09
CA CYS A 956 14.13 44.02 -68.24
C CYS A 956 12.69 44.44 -68.52
N SER A 957 12.48 45.19 -69.59
CA SER A 957 11.18 45.69 -70.00
C SER A 957 10.48 44.73 -70.96
N GLY A 958 9.31 44.23 -70.57
CA GLY A 958 8.37 43.53 -71.47
C GLY A 958 8.21 42.02 -71.22
N CYS A 959 7.51 41.68 -70.13
CA CYS A 959 6.80 40.40 -69.98
C CYS A 959 5.56 40.62 -69.10
N GLU A 960 4.48 39.87 -69.37
CA GLU A 960 3.14 40.13 -68.80
C GLU A 960 2.96 39.56 -67.38
N GLU A 961 1.98 40.08 -66.65
CA GLU A 961 1.76 39.82 -65.22
C GLU A 961 1.21 38.42 -64.94
N THR A 962 2.01 37.54 -64.31
CA THR A 962 1.49 36.41 -63.50
C THR A 962 2.37 36.14 -62.27
N ASP A 963 1.73 36.13 -61.10
CA ASP A 963 2.02 35.37 -59.88
C ASP A 963 3.49 35.06 -59.51
N ASN A 964 4.09 35.91 -58.65
CA ASN A 964 5.12 35.52 -57.66
C ASN A 964 5.32 36.62 -56.60
N ILE A 965 4.31 36.85 -55.76
CA ILE A 965 4.42 37.69 -54.56
C ILE A 965 4.33 36.76 -53.33
N PRO A 966 5.16 36.94 -52.27
CA PRO A 966 5.08 36.11 -51.06
C PRO A 966 3.75 36.29 -50.32
N THR A 967 3.49 35.44 -49.33
CA THR A 967 2.24 35.42 -48.53
C THR A 967 2.24 36.54 -47.47
N ILE A 968 2.43 37.78 -47.91
CA ILE A 968 2.67 38.95 -47.05
C ILE A 968 1.36 39.41 -46.40
N ILE A 969 1.23 39.11 -45.11
CA ILE A 969 0.11 39.56 -44.28
C ILE A 969 0.50 40.91 -43.68
N ASN A 970 0.21 41.96 -44.45
CA ASN A 970 0.39 43.35 -44.04
C ASN A 970 -0.47 43.69 -42.81
N GLU A 971 -0.03 44.66 -41.98
CA GLU A 971 -0.87 45.27 -40.93
C GLU A 971 -2.20 45.86 -41.48
N ARG A 972 -2.32 46.08 -42.80
CA ARG A 972 -3.55 46.47 -43.50
C ARG A 972 -4.42 45.29 -43.99
N SER A 973 -4.19 44.06 -43.52
CA SER A 973 -4.96 42.88 -43.95
C SER A 973 -6.38 42.87 -43.34
N VAL A 974 -7.38 43.16 -44.16
CA VAL A 974 -8.79 43.18 -43.74
C VAL A 974 -9.30 41.84 -43.20
N PHE A 975 -8.69 40.70 -43.59
CA PHE A 975 -9.01 39.39 -43.01
C PHE A 975 -8.34 39.19 -41.64
N LEU A 976 -7.19 39.81 -41.38
CA LEU A 976 -6.59 39.79 -40.04
C LEU A 976 -7.38 40.69 -39.08
N ASP A 977 -7.76 41.89 -39.48
CA ASP A 977 -8.58 42.77 -38.64
C ASP A 977 -9.96 42.14 -38.35
N CYS A 978 -10.57 41.51 -39.36
CA CYS A 978 -11.76 40.67 -39.17
C CYS A 978 -11.50 39.57 -38.12
N LEU A 979 -10.42 38.79 -38.26
CA LEU A 979 -10.09 37.71 -37.34
C LEU A 979 -9.83 38.22 -35.91
N MET A 980 -9.06 39.30 -35.75
CA MET A 980 -8.73 39.91 -34.46
C MET A 980 -9.95 40.52 -33.77
N LYS A 981 -10.85 41.17 -34.53
CA LYS A 981 -12.13 41.66 -34.00
C LYS A 981 -12.98 40.52 -33.45
N VAL A 982 -13.17 39.43 -34.20
CA VAL A 982 -13.96 38.29 -33.70
C VAL A 982 -13.28 37.61 -32.50
N CYS A 983 -11.94 37.54 -32.48
CA CYS A 983 -11.20 37.07 -31.30
C CYS A 983 -11.44 37.97 -30.06
N GLU A 984 -11.40 39.30 -30.20
CA GLU A 984 -11.69 40.22 -29.09
C GLU A 984 -13.15 40.11 -28.63
N GLU A 985 -14.11 40.24 -29.55
CA GLU A 985 -15.56 40.23 -29.22
C GLU A 985 -16.04 38.91 -28.62
N ARG A 986 -15.46 37.77 -29.04
CA ARG A 986 -15.76 36.45 -28.49
C ARG A 986 -14.84 36.06 -27.32
N ASN A 987 -13.89 36.91 -26.92
CA ASN A 987 -12.87 36.62 -25.92
C ASN A 987 -12.03 35.34 -26.23
N LEU A 988 -11.90 34.98 -27.51
CA LEU A 988 -11.22 33.78 -27.99
C LEU A 988 -9.73 34.06 -28.27
N PRO A 989 -8.81 33.16 -27.89
CA PRO A 989 -7.42 33.24 -28.33
C PRO A 989 -7.25 32.97 -29.83
N LEU A 990 -6.18 33.50 -30.43
CA LEU A 990 -5.59 32.97 -31.66
C LEU A 990 -4.36 32.10 -31.33
N ALA A 991 -4.41 30.83 -31.72
CA ALA A 991 -3.29 29.90 -31.65
C ALA A 991 -2.49 29.88 -32.95
N LEU A 992 -1.18 30.13 -32.85
CA LEU A 992 -0.26 30.21 -33.98
C LEU A 992 0.74 29.05 -33.94
N LYS A 993 0.76 28.24 -35.00
CA LYS A 993 1.78 27.20 -35.24
C LYS A 993 2.76 27.72 -36.29
N ILE A 994 3.97 28.13 -35.86
CA ILE A 994 4.88 28.98 -36.66
C ILE A 994 6.06 28.20 -37.24
N GLY A 995 6.34 28.38 -38.54
CA GLY A 995 7.57 27.94 -39.20
C GLY A 995 7.52 26.65 -40.04
N ALA A 996 6.33 26.19 -40.46
CA ALA A 996 6.19 25.05 -41.37
C ALA A 996 6.38 25.45 -42.83
N HIS A 997 7.32 24.80 -43.52
CA HIS A 997 7.57 24.95 -44.95
C HIS A 997 6.85 23.81 -45.69
N ARG A 998 5.77 24.14 -46.39
CA ARG A 998 4.88 23.16 -47.01
C ARG A 998 5.42 22.65 -48.35
N LYS A 999 5.13 21.39 -48.69
CA LYS A 999 5.38 20.77 -50.01
C LYS A 999 6.86 20.82 -50.48
N ILE A 1000 7.84 20.65 -49.58
CA ILE A 1000 9.26 20.52 -49.97
C ILE A 1000 9.47 19.30 -50.89
N ASN A 1001 8.75 18.20 -50.64
CA ASN A 1001 8.63 17.07 -51.57
C ASN A 1001 7.14 16.79 -51.85
N PRO A 1002 6.54 17.39 -52.89
CA PRO A 1002 5.10 17.29 -53.14
C PRO A 1002 4.57 15.86 -53.30
N GLY A 1003 5.37 14.94 -53.83
CA GLY A 1003 4.97 13.53 -54.03
C GLY A 1003 4.71 12.77 -52.73
N LEU A 1004 5.35 13.19 -51.63
CA LEU A 1004 5.13 12.61 -50.29
C LEU A 1004 3.89 13.19 -49.57
N LEU A 1005 3.09 14.04 -50.23
CA LEU A 1005 1.88 14.65 -49.65
C LEU A 1005 2.18 15.28 -48.28
N ALA A 1006 1.44 14.90 -47.23
CA ALA A 1006 1.65 15.40 -45.86
C ALA A 1006 2.97 14.95 -45.21
N ALA A 1007 3.65 13.93 -45.76
CA ALA A 1007 5.01 13.54 -45.36
C ALA A 1007 6.11 14.34 -46.09
N GLY A 1008 5.73 15.20 -47.04
CA GLY A 1008 6.61 16.06 -47.83
C GLY A 1008 6.79 17.49 -47.30
N ASP A 1009 6.15 17.82 -46.17
CA ASP A 1009 6.30 19.09 -45.47
C ASP A 1009 7.55 19.09 -44.57
N GLY A 1010 8.18 20.24 -44.41
CA GLY A 1010 9.33 20.44 -43.53
C GLY A 1010 9.26 21.74 -42.71
N MET A 1011 10.43 22.28 -42.36
CA MET A 1011 10.58 23.47 -41.52
C MET A 1011 11.54 24.47 -42.15
N VAL A 1012 11.37 25.76 -41.83
CA VAL A 1012 12.45 26.75 -41.99
C VAL A 1012 13.43 26.67 -40.83
N ALA A 1013 14.69 27.05 -41.08
CA ALA A 1013 15.71 27.13 -40.04
C ALA A 1013 15.35 28.16 -38.94
N PHE A 1014 14.67 29.26 -39.31
CA PHE A 1014 14.24 30.32 -38.41
C PHE A 1014 13.01 31.05 -39.00
N ALA A 1015 12.10 31.52 -38.14
CA ALA A 1015 10.97 32.40 -38.50
C ALA A 1015 11.02 33.71 -37.67
N ASP A 1016 10.52 34.84 -38.20
CA ASP A 1016 10.53 36.12 -37.50
C ASP A 1016 9.58 36.14 -36.30
N THR A 1017 10.14 35.95 -35.10
CA THR A 1017 9.39 36.06 -33.84
C THR A 1017 8.88 37.47 -33.57
N ALA A 1018 9.49 38.51 -34.18
CA ALA A 1018 9.04 39.88 -33.97
C ALA A 1018 7.65 40.13 -34.59
N SER A 1019 7.21 39.32 -35.55
CA SER A 1019 5.84 39.33 -36.07
C SER A 1019 4.83 38.90 -34.99
N LEU A 1020 5.16 37.89 -34.17
CA LEU A 1020 4.36 37.52 -32.99
C LEU A 1020 4.39 38.63 -31.92
N ALA A 1021 5.55 39.23 -31.67
CA ALA A 1021 5.68 40.34 -30.74
C ALA A 1021 4.82 41.56 -31.14
N ARG A 1022 4.79 41.88 -32.45
CA ARG A 1022 3.92 42.93 -33.01
C ARG A 1022 2.44 42.61 -32.81
N LEU A 1023 1.98 41.39 -33.13
CA LEU A 1023 0.60 40.97 -32.87
C LEU A 1023 0.19 41.13 -31.39
N CYS A 1024 1.05 40.67 -30.46
CA CYS A 1024 0.79 40.81 -29.02
C CYS A 1024 0.76 42.28 -28.55
N SER A 1025 1.52 43.18 -29.20
CA SER A 1025 1.50 44.63 -28.94
C SER A 1025 0.30 45.35 -29.55
N THR A 1026 -0.10 45.01 -30.78
CA THR A 1026 -1.17 45.70 -31.53
C THR A 1026 -2.55 45.30 -31.01
N TYR A 1027 -2.74 44.05 -30.61
CA TYR A 1027 -4.01 43.53 -30.11
C TYR A 1027 -3.89 43.06 -28.64
N PRO A 1028 -3.63 43.97 -27.67
CA PRO A 1028 -3.26 43.60 -26.30
C PRO A 1028 -4.38 42.87 -25.51
N LYS A 1029 -5.64 43.04 -25.93
CA LYS A 1029 -6.81 42.34 -25.38
C LYS A 1029 -6.97 40.92 -25.92
N VAL A 1030 -6.40 40.61 -27.08
CA VAL A 1030 -6.46 39.28 -27.69
C VAL A 1030 -5.41 38.39 -27.03
N ARG A 1031 -5.82 37.18 -26.66
CA ARG A 1031 -4.91 36.11 -26.19
C ARG A 1031 -4.24 35.45 -27.39
N PHE A 1032 -2.94 35.22 -27.29
CA PHE A 1032 -2.15 34.47 -28.26
C PHE A 1032 -1.63 33.19 -27.63
N LEU A 1033 -1.87 32.05 -28.27
CA LEU A 1033 -1.20 30.79 -27.97
C LEU A 1033 -0.13 30.57 -29.05
N ALA A 1034 1.10 30.19 -28.71
CA ALA A 1034 2.15 30.02 -29.72
C ALA A 1034 2.96 28.73 -29.56
N THR A 1035 3.28 28.11 -30.69
CA THR A 1035 4.25 27.01 -30.77
C THR A 1035 5.08 27.16 -32.05
N PHE A 1036 6.38 26.86 -31.95
CA PHE A 1036 7.35 27.05 -33.03
C PHE A 1036 7.90 25.70 -33.50
N LEU A 1037 8.09 25.54 -34.81
CA LEU A 1037 8.63 24.31 -35.41
C LEU A 1037 10.15 24.24 -35.39
N SER A 1038 10.82 25.39 -35.54
CA SER A 1038 12.27 25.49 -35.47
C SER A 1038 12.77 25.35 -34.03
N ARG A 1039 13.86 24.61 -33.86
CA ARG A 1039 14.61 24.50 -32.60
C ARG A 1039 15.26 25.84 -32.21
N GLN A 1040 15.74 26.58 -33.21
CA GLN A 1040 16.44 27.87 -33.05
C GLN A 1040 15.53 28.97 -32.49
N ASN A 1041 14.23 28.95 -32.80
CA ASN A 1041 13.27 29.94 -32.30
C ASN A 1041 12.90 29.77 -30.81
N GLN A 1042 13.15 28.61 -30.19
CA GLN A 1042 12.56 28.26 -28.90
C GLN A 1042 13.01 29.18 -27.74
N HIS A 1043 14.29 29.55 -27.70
CA HIS A 1043 14.81 30.46 -26.69
C HIS A 1043 14.17 31.86 -26.79
N GLU A 1044 14.09 32.43 -27.99
CA GLU A 1044 13.48 33.75 -28.20
C GLU A 1044 11.97 33.73 -27.91
N ALA A 1045 11.27 32.63 -28.21
CA ALA A 1045 9.88 32.43 -27.82
C ALA A 1045 9.67 32.46 -26.30
N CYS A 1046 10.59 31.90 -25.51
CA CYS A 1046 10.57 32.00 -24.05
C CYS A 1046 10.76 33.47 -23.60
N VAL A 1047 11.72 34.18 -24.18
CA VAL A 1047 11.98 35.59 -23.88
C VAL A 1047 10.75 36.46 -24.21
N LEU A 1048 10.03 36.19 -25.31
CA LEU A 1048 8.80 36.90 -25.67
C LEU A 1048 7.64 36.59 -24.72
N ALA A 1049 7.43 35.32 -24.36
CA ALA A 1049 6.40 34.93 -23.38
C ALA A 1049 6.60 35.64 -22.02
N ASN A 1050 7.86 35.88 -21.63
CA ASN A 1050 8.20 36.66 -20.43
C ASN A 1050 7.84 38.16 -20.54
N LYS A 1051 7.61 38.74 -21.74
CA LYS A 1051 7.24 40.16 -21.91
C LYS A 1051 5.74 40.38 -22.14
N PHE A 1052 5.04 39.43 -22.77
CA PHE A 1052 3.66 39.60 -23.19
C PHE A 1052 2.70 38.81 -22.31
N ARG A 1053 1.97 39.50 -21.42
CA ARG A 1053 0.99 38.87 -20.51
C ARG A 1053 -0.16 38.13 -21.21
N ASN A 1054 -0.43 38.52 -22.46
CA ASN A 1054 -1.40 37.97 -23.40
C ASN A 1054 -0.80 36.90 -24.35
N LEU A 1055 0.44 36.46 -24.14
CA LEU A 1055 1.07 35.35 -24.86
C LEU A 1055 1.25 34.13 -23.92
N HIS A 1056 0.90 32.94 -24.42
CA HIS A 1056 1.17 31.65 -23.76
C HIS A 1056 1.84 30.70 -24.74
N ILE A 1057 3.06 30.27 -24.44
CA ILE A 1057 3.76 29.28 -25.29
C ILE A 1057 3.43 27.85 -24.84
N TYR A 1058 3.23 26.96 -25.80
CA TYR A 1058 2.86 25.57 -25.52
C TYR A 1058 3.57 24.56 -26.43
N GLY A 1059 3.89 23.41 -25.83
CA GLY A 1059 4.30 22.19 -26.54
C GLY A 1059 5.62 22.20 -27.29
N CYS A 1060 5.99 21.01 -27.79
CA CYS A 1060 7.16 20.77 -28.62
C CYS A 1060 6.67 20.28 -29.99
N TRP A 1061 6.39 21.20 -30.91
CA TRP A 1061 5.65 20.90 -32.13
C TRP A 1061 6.43 20.03 -33.15
N TRP A 1062 5.78 19.00 -33.68
CA TRP A 1062 6.18 18.18 -34.84
C TRP A 1062 7.63 17.71 -34.82
N TYR A 1063 8.57 18.40 -35.48
CA TYR A 1063 9.99 18.03 -35.50
C TYR A 1063 10.69 18.25 -34.14
N CYS A 1064 10.20 19.18 -33.32
CA CYS A 1064 10.61 19.33 -31.94
C CYS A 1064 10.04 18.23 -31.01
N ASN A 1065 9.11 17.39 -31.47
CA ASN A 1065 8.46 16.33 -30.68
C ASN A 1065 9.34 15.06 -30.62
N ASN A 1066 10.59 15.23 -30.21
CA ASN A 1066 11.62 14.19 -30.07
C ASN A 1066 12.30 14.32 -28.68
N PRO A 1067 12.58 13.22 -27.95
CA PRO A 1067 12.96 13.30 -26.52
C PRO A 1067 14.08 14.28 -26.15
N SER A 1068 15.16 14.36 -26.95
CA SER A 1068 16.27 15.30 -26.73
C SER A 1068 15.85 16.77 -26.88
N ILE A 1069 15.00 17.09 -27.84
CA ILE A 1069 14.51 18.45 -28.09
C ILE A 1069 13.42 18.82 -27.08
N ILE A 1070 12.56 17.86 -26.69
CA ILE A 1070 11.59 18.04 -25.61
C ILE A 1070 12.30 18.40 -24.29
N HIS A 1071 13.42 17.73 -23.99
CA HIS A 1071 14.24 18.02 -22.80
C HIS A 1071 14.77 19.46 -22.84
N GLU A 1072 15.50 19.81 -23.91
CA GLU A 1072 16.09 21.15 -24.10
C GLU A 1072 15.06 22.28 -24.04
N ILE A 1073 13.91 22.11 -24.70
CA ILE A 1073 12.80 23.08 -24.68
C ILE A 1073 12.20 23.18 -23.28
N THR A 1074 11.99 22.07 -22.59
CA THR A 1074 11.38 22.07 -21.25
C THR A 1074 12.33 22.70 -20.23
N THR A 1075 13.62 22.37 -20.23
CA THR A 1075 14.63 22.98 -19.36
C THR A 1075 14.67 24.51 -19.54
N MET A 1076 14.86 25.00 -20.79
CA MET A 1076 14.85 26.45 -21.05
C MET A 1076 13.55 27.15 -20.62
N ARG A 1077 12.40 26.50 -20.80
CA ARG A 1077 11.10 27.07 -20.39
C ARG A 1077 10.96 27.13 -18.88
N VAL A 1078 11.37 26.10 -18.14
CA VAL A 1078 11.35 26.15 -16.66
C VAL A 1078 12.33 27.20 -16.13
N GLU A 1079 13.55 27.27 -16.67
CA GLU A 1079 14.57 28.23 -16.26
C GLU A 1079 14.18 29.71 -16.54
N LEU A 1080 13.39 29.99 -17.59
CA LEU A 1080 12.99 31.35 -17.99
C LEU A 1080 11.56 31.76 -17.59
N LEU A 1081 10.65 30.81 -17.34
CA LEU A 1081 9.22 31.05 -17.11
C LEU A 1081 8.66 30.37 -15.84
N GLY A 1082 9.47 29.57 -15.12
CA GLY A 1082 8.96 28.71 -14.05
C GLY A 1082 7.91 27.75 -14.61
N THR A 1083 6.72 27.70 -14.00
CA THR A 1083 5.61 26.85 -14.45
C THR A 1083 4.58 27.57 -15.34
N ALA A 1084 4.85 28.80 -15.79
CA ALA A 1084 3.92 29.65 -16.52
C ALA A 1084 3.81 29.35 -18.04
N PHE A 1085 3.87 28.07 -18.41
CA PHE A 1085 3.75 27.58 -19.78
C PHE A 1085 3.10 26.19 -19.80
N SER A 1086 2.72 25.68 -20.97
CA SER A 1086 2.24 24.28 -21.09
C SER A 1086 3.25 23.41 -21.82
N ALA A 1087 3.72 22.34 -21.18
CA ALA A 1087 4.93 21.64 -21.61
C ALA A 1087 4.77 20.87 -22.94
N GLN A 1088 3.61 20.25 -23.18
CA GLN A 1088 3.40 19.38 -24.34
C GLN A 1088 2.01 19.53 -24.99
N HIS A 1089 1.92 19.20 -26.28
CA HIS A 1089 0.71 18.71 -26.95
C HIS A 1089 1.08 17.48 -27.81
N SER A 1090 0.16 16.58 -28.12
CA SER A 1090 0.51 15.36 -28.88
C SER A 1090 0.67 15.59 -30.38
N ASP A 1091 -0.08 16.53 -30.95
CA ASP A 1091 -0.33 16.71 -32.39
C ASP A 1091 -0.86 15.42 -33.06
N ALA A 1092 -1.55 14.57 -32.29
CA ALA A 1092 -2.01 13.26 -32.71
C ALA A 1092 -2.99 13.35 -33.90
N ARG A 1093 -2.76 12.53 -34.93
CA ARG A 1093 -3.70 12.31 -36.05
C ARG A 1093 -4.48 11.01 -35.90
N VAL A 1094 -3.96 10.08 -35.12
CA VAL A 1094 -4.54 8.74 -34.89
C VAL A 1094 -4.72 8.57 -33.39
N ILE A 1095 -5.92 8.16 -32.94
CA ILE A 1095 -6.31 8.11 -31.51
C ILE A 1095 -5.22 7.45 -30.64
N ASP A 1096 -4.78 6.26 -31.06
CA ASP A 1096 -3.76 5.42 -30.43
C ASP A 1096 -2.44 6.14 -30.07
N GLN A 1097 -2.11 7.25 -30.75
CA GLN A 1097 -0.87 8.01 -30.56
C GLN A 1097 -0.83 8.72 -29.21
N LEU A 1098 -2.00 9.04 -28.62
CA LEU A 1098 -2.08 9.67 -27.30
C LEU A 1098 -1.33 8.86 -26.23
N ILE A 1099 -1.33 7.52 -26.33
CA ILE A 1099 -0.65 6.63 -25.38
C ILE A 1099 0.86 6.93 -25.35
N TYR A 1100 1.56 6.78 -26.47
CA TYR A 1100 3.02 6.95 -26.48
C TYR A 1100 3.43 8.42 -26.39
N LYS A 1101 2.71 9.34 -27.05
CA LYS A 1101 3.01 10.78 -27.03
C LYS A 1101 3.04 11.30 -25.60
N TRP A 1102 2.06 10.94 -24.78
CA TRP A 1102 2.04 11.33 -23.38
C TRP A 1102 2.97 10.51 -22.50
N ALA A 1103 3.06 9.18 -22.64
CA ALA A 1103 3.96 8.35 -21.83
C ALA A 1103 5.45 8.70 -22.01
N HIS A 1104 5.88 9.02 -23.24
CA HIS A 1104 7.25 9.45 -23.53
C HIS A 1104 7.50 10.89 -23.05
N SER A 1105 6.58 11.82 -23.32
CA SER A 1105 6.75 13.22 -22.90
C SER A 1105 6.73 13.38 -21.39
N ARG A 1106 5.84 12.66 -20.67
CA ARG A 1106 5.82 12.58 -19.20
C ARG A 1106 7.19 12.16 -18.65
N ALA A 1107 7.81 11.13 -19.22
CA ALA A 1107 9.13 10.67 -18.78
C ALA A 1107 10.23 11.74 -18.97
N VAL A 1108 10.22 12.49 -20.07
CA VAL A 1108 11.19 13.58 -20.29
C VAL A 1108 10.95 14.75 -19.32
N ILE A 1109 9.69 15.19 -19.19
CA ILE A 1109 9.30 16.32 -18.31
C ILE A 1109 9.59 15.98 -16.84
N ALA A 1110 9.38 14.73 -16.41
CA ALA A 1110 9.72 14.27 -15.07
C ALA A 1110 11.21 14.38 -14.77
N ASN A 1111 12.10 13.98 -15.70
CA ASN A 1111 13.54 14.11 -15.52
C ASN A 1111 13.96 15.59 -15.35
N VAL A 1112 13.47 16.49 -16.22
CA VAL A 1112 13.75 17.93 -16.10
C VAL A 1112 13.28 18.47 -14.74
N LEU A 1113 12.06 18.16 -14.32
CA LEU A 1113 11.57 18.56 -12.99
C LEU A 1113 12.44 18.03 -11.85
N VAL A 1114 12.90 16.78 -11.92
CA VAL A 1114 13.80 16.20 -10.91
C VAL A 1114 15.11 16.96 -10.83
N GLU A 1115 15.68 17.41 -11.96
CA GLU A 1115 16.88 18.23 -11.97
C GLU A 1115 16.63 19.61 -11.34
N GLU A 1116 15.57 20.31 -11.75
CA GLU A 1116 15.25 21.66 -11.23
C GLU A 1116 14.90 21.65 -9.73
N TYR A 1117 14.10 20.67 -9.26
CA TYR A 1117 13.83 20.51 -7.82
C TYR A 1117 15.11 20.13 -7.05
N LYS A 1118 15.99 19.29 -7.61
CA LYS A 1118 17.30 18.99 -6.98
C LYS A 1118 18.19 20.24 -6.94
N LYS A 1119 18.18 21.12 -7.97
CA LYS A 1119 18.88 22.42 -7.93
C LYS A 1119 18.32 23.30 -6.80
N ALA A 1120 17.00 23.49 -6.73
CA ALA A 1120 16.35 24.35 -5.72
C ALA A 1120 16.55 23.85 -4.28
N ILE A 1121 16.50 22.53 -4.03
CA ILE A 1121 16.83 21.93 -2.73
C ILE A 1121 18.30 22.20 -2.37
N SER A 1122 19.24 22.12 -3.33
CA SER A 1122 20.64 22.51 -3.11
C SER A 1122 20.85 23.99 -2.81
N SER A 1123 19.94 24.86 -3.25
CA SER A 1123 19.91 26.29 -2.88
C SER A 1123 19.26 26.56 -1.52
N GLY A 1124 18.82 25.54 -0.79
CA GLY A 1124 18.21 25.65 0.54
C GLY A 1124 16.69 25.83 0.56
N TRP A 1125 15.99 25.54 -0.54
CA TRP A 1125 14.52 25.55 -0.56
C TRP A 1125 13.93 24.19 -0.17
N GLU A 1126 12.96 24.18 0.76
CA GLU A 1126 12.18 22.98 1.10
C GLU A 1126 10.85 22.96 0.35
N PHE A 1127 10.51 21.81 -0.24
CA PHE A 1127 9.20 21.57 -0.87
C PHE A 1127 8.34 20.65 -0.01
N ASN A 1128 7.02 20.85 -0.06
CA ASN A 1128 6.05 19.80 0.24
C ASN A 1128 5.51 19.18 -1.06
N ARG A 1129 4.85 18.02 -0.95
CA ARG A 1129 4.36 17.29 -2.13
C ARG A 1129 3.19 17.97 -2.82
N LYS A 1130 2.43 18.82 -2.10
CA LYS A 1130 1.33 19.62 -2.67
C LYS A 1130 1.83 20.69 -3.65
N GLU A 1131 3.00 21.29 -3.40
CA GLU A 1131 3.66 22.20 -4.34
C GLU A 1131 4.07 21.48 -5.62
N ILE A 1132 4.72 20.32 -5.52
CA ILE A 1132 5.10 19.52 -6.70
C ILE A 1132 3.86 19.13 -7.52
N ARG A 1133 2.77 18.69 -6.86
CA ARG A 1133 1.49 18.39 -7.54
C ARG A 1133 0.89 19.61 -8.24
N ARG A 1134 0.94 20.80 -7.62
CA ARG A 1134 0.49 22.07 -8.22
C ARG A 1134 1.32 22.40 -9.46
N ASP A 1135 2.64 22.30 -9.38
CA ASP A 1135 3.57 22.70 -10.43
C ASP A 1135 3.51 21.78 -11.66
N VAL A 1136 3.40 20.46 -11.41
CA VAL A 1136 3.04 19.47 -12.43
C VAL A 1136 1.69 19.85 -13.07
N SER A 1137 0.68 20.16 -12.27
CA SER A 1137 -0.64 20.54 -12.77
C SER A 1137 -0.61 21.78 -13.67
N MET A 1138 0.16 22.81 -13.31
CA MET A 1138 0.37 23.99 -14.14
C MET A 1138 0.91 23.62 -15.53
N MET A 1139 2.02 22.89 -15.59
CA MET A 1139 2.68 22.57 -16.87
C MET A 1139 1.91 21.58 -17.75
N PHE A 1140 1.10 20.70 -17.16
CA PHE A 1140 0.28 19.73 -17.88
C PHE A 1140 -1.13 20.24 -18.25
N GLY A 1141 -1.43 21.52 -17.99
CA GLY A 1141 -2.61 22.20 -18.52
C GLY A 1141 -3.15 23.37 -17.67
N GLY A 1142 -2.88 23.37 -16.36
CA GLY A 1142 -3.39 24.39 -15.44
C GLY A 1142 -2.94 25.82 -15.78
N ALA A 1143 -1.71 26.00 -16.27
CA ALA A 1143 -1.21 27.30 -16.70
C ALA A 1143 -1.95 27.83 -17.95
N TYR A 1144 -2.45 26.94 -18.82
CA TYR A 1144 -3.35 27.32 -19.90
C TYR A 1144 -4.73 27.70 -19.36
N GLU A 1145 -5.34 26.88 -18.48
CA GLU A 1145 -6.65 27.23 -17.91
C GLU A 1145 -6.60 28.57 -17.15
N ASP A 1146 -5.50 28.86 -16.43
CA ASP A 1146 -5.31 30.14 -15.74
C ASP A 1146 -5.00 31.30 -16.70
N PHE A 1147 -4.28 31.05 -17.80
CA PHE A 1147 -4.12 32.03 -18.89
C PHE A 1147 -5.45 32.39 -19.54
N MET A 1148 -6.33 31.42 -19.77
CA MET A 1148 -7.68 31.64 -20.32
C MET A 1148 -8.57 32.46 -19.38
N LYS A 1149 -8.40 32.32 -18.06
CA LYS A 1149 -9.11 33.10 -17.03
C LYS A 1149 -8.61 34.55 -16.88
N LYS A 1150 -7.44 34.92 -17.45
CA LYS A 1150 -6.92 36.30 -17.36
C LYS A 1150 -7.86 37.29 -18.02
N ALA A 1151 -8.27 38.33 -17.29
CA ALA A 1151 -8.73 39.58 -17.90
C ALA A 1151 -7.54 40.30 -18.56
N LEU A 1152 -7.76 40.87 -19.74
CA LEU A 1152 -6.79 41.64 -20.53
C LEU A 1152 -7.34 43.04 -20.83
#